data_AF-A0A975QQ40-F1
#
_entry.id   AF-A0A975QQ40-F1
#
_cell.length_a   1.000
_cell.length_b   1.000
_cell.length_c   1.000
_cell.angle_alpha   90.00
_cell.angle_beta   90.00
_cell.angle_gamma   90.00
#
_symmetry.space_group_name_H-M   'P 1'
#
loop_
_entity.id
_entity.type
_entity.pdbx_description
1 polymer ?
#
loop_
_entity_poly.entity_id
_entity_poly.type
_entity_poly.pdbx_seq_one_letter_code
_entity_poly.pdbx_strand_id
1 'polypeptide(L)'
;MNEIMRPIQFDKLVNWMLTEYKEKGSIFGIRKEKFYKSTSGTNIQMFGDKITSPLGPAAGPNSQLSQNIVASYLSGARFMELKTVQIMDGEELRKCIARPCINIEDEGYNVEWSTELYVHEAMEEYIKGWFAVHFISKELGISEERDFAFNISLGYDLEGIKTEKIDNFVEGMKDATNTNIWNECKEYLLSNVDNFTNIDKEYIENISSSVSPSVTLSTLHGCPPEEIERIARYLLSEKKMHTYIKCNPTLLGYDFARNIMDSLGYDYLTFDDHHFKNDLQYADAIPMFNRLIEFSRENNLEFGLKLTNTFPVKIKRDELPGEEMYMSGRSLYPLTISLASKLATEFDGKLPLSYSGGADFFNIQEIIKTGIQPITVATTILKPGGYERFKQLSVRVESHLKGAFSGIDVDALKELAKNVASNKFHVKSTREVDSRKTDSKLDLYDCYKAPCKDGGCPIEQQIPEYLKLVSEEKYDEAFRVISIDNANPAITGTICDHQCQNKCTRLDYEKPLEIRYAKNLAVINAQDKFISNLKAISKKTDKKVAVIGAGAAGISTALFLRRNGVEVTVFEKRDRPFGIVEYVIPEFRIPTEMIKRDFEMAKKYGVEFRFNVREDYNIDELKKEYDFVVIATGSWNNGYNPFKDSKGKVLEALDFLEESKSKNLNVDLGKTVMVVGGGDVSMDCARAAIRAPGVEKVYLIYRRTKEVMPATPEEVKLAKEDNVEIIYLTSPISYDGKTVILEKNELVNNKAVSTGVRSELQVDSIINAIGTKVDTTHYKKNNITLSNKELPIINEHNETSIKNVYVAGDGKAGAATVVKAIADGKKITKDILEKLDLENDFVNYKLLQEQVTIYNKKGILRDSCKDSSDTERCLVCDQVCDICVDVCPNRANISLVAESELFSQKRQILHVDGMCNECGNCGIFCPHDGNPYKDKITLFWTMEDFECSKNVGFFKTSDSSFKVRTEDGSIVNYNLQDNNISDEMKVMIDALINDYSYLLD
;
A
#
# COMPACT_ATOMS: atom_id res chain seq x y z
N MET A 1 -14.14 10.96 -20.37
CA MET A 1 -13.09 11.96 -20.12
C MET A 1 -12.17 11.93 -21.33
N ASN A 2 -11.53 13.05 -21.68
CA ASN A 2 -10.75 13.15 -22.91
C ASN A 2 -9.24 12.90 -22.70
N GLU A 3 -8.83 12.69 -21.44
CA GLU A 3 -7.45 12.36 -21.04
C GLU A 3 -6.43 13.47 -21.36
N ILE A 4 -6.90 14.72 -21.54
CA ILE A 4 -6.07 15.86 -21.94
C ILE A 4 -5.56 16.59 -20.70
N MET A 5 -4.24 16.68 -20.56
CA MET A 5 -3.61 17.63 -19.65
C MET A 5 -3.52 18.99 -20.33
N ARG A 6 -4.16 19.99 -19.73
CA ARG A 6 -4.16 21.37 -20.21
C ARG A 6 -3.09 22.17 -19.45
N PRO A 7 -2.06 22.69 -20.14
CA PRO A 7 -1.08 23.63 -19.58
C PRO A 7 -1.75 24.80 -18.84
N ILE A 8 -1.26 25.12 -17.64
CA ILE A 8 -1.71 26.30 -16.86
C ILE A 8 -0.94 27.52 -17.37
N GLN A 9 -1.63 28.64 -17.63
CA GLN A 9 -0.98 29.89 -18.01
C GLN A 9 -0.08 30.41 -16.89
N PHE A 10 1.02 31.10 -17.24
CA PHE A 10 2.05 31.42 -16.25
C PHE A 10 1.56 32.40 -15.17
N ASP A 11 0.75 33.38 -15.54
CA ASP A 11 0.12 34.33 -14.62
C ASP A 11 -0.77 33.62 -13.59
N LYS A 12 -1.61 32.68 -14.05
CA LYS A 12 -2.46 31.84 -13.21
C LYS A 12 -1.65 30.92 -12.31
N LEU A 13 -0.57 30.34 -12.82
CA LEU A 13 0.35 29.51 -12.05
C LEU A 13 0.94 30.30 -10.87
N VAL A 14 1.46 31.50 -11.12
CA VAL A 14 2.01 32.38 -10.08
C VAL A 14 0.92 32.83 -9.09
N ASN A 15 -0.25 33.23 -9.59
CA ASN A 15 -1.37 33.64 -8.75
C ASN A 15 -1.83 32.52 -7.81
N TRP A 16 -1.95 31.29 -8.34
CA TRP A 16 -2.27 30.11 -7.54
C TRP A 16 -1.21 29.92 -6.45
N MET A 17 0.09 29.85 -6.80
CA MET A 17 1.15 29.63 -5.82
C MET A 17 1.10 30.66 -4.67
N LEU A 18 0.97 31.95 -5.00
CA LEU A 18 0.94 33.02 -4.00
C LEU A 18 -0.33 32.97 -3.14
N THR A 19 -1.48 32.78 -3.76
CA THR A 19 -2.79 32.75 -3.07
C THR A 19 -2.88 31.56 -2.13
N GLU A 20 -2.57 30.35 -2.62
CA GLU A 20 -2.60 29.15 -1.79
C GLU A 20 -1.58 29.22 -0.63
N TYR A 21 -0.39 29.75 -0.89
CA TYR A 21 0.62 29.90 0.16
C TYR A 21 0.15 30.86 1.26
N LYS A 22 -0.39 32.01 0.86
CA LYS A 22 -0.90 33.04 1.77
C LYS A 22 -2.07 32.54 2.61
N GLU A 23 -3.02 31.85 1.99
CA GLU A 23 -4.28 31.48 2.63
C GLU A 23 -4.21 30.14 3.36
N LYS A 24 -3.48 29.17 2.81
CA LYS A 24 -3.49 27.78 3.27
C LYS A 24 -2.11 27.29 3.74
N GLY A 25 -1.03 28.04 3.48
CA GLY A 25 0.33 27.63 3.84
C GLY A 25 0.85 26.45 3.03
N SER A 26 0.33 26.25 1.82
CA SER A 26 0.74 25.21 0.87
C SER A 26 0.86 25.76 -0.55
N ILE A 27 1.56 25.06 -1.42
CA ILE A 27 1.64 25.37 -2.85
C ILE A 27 1.43 24.09 -3.64
N PHE A 28 0.42 24.10 -4.52
CA PHE A 28 -0.08 22.91 -5.20
C PHE A 28 -0.30 21.77 -4.22
N GLY A 29 -0.81 22.06 -3.02
CA GLY A 29 -1.03 21.14 -1.90
C GLY A 29 0.23 20.61 -1.19
N ILE A 30 1.45 21.05 -1.55
CA ILE A 30 2.65 20.77 -0.76
C ILE A 30 2.71 21.76 0.40
N ARG A 31 2.68 21.25 1.63
CA ARG A 31 2.63 22.08 2.84
C ARG A 31 3.99 22.69 3.15
N LYS A 32 4.03 23.90 3.70
CA LYS A 32 5.27 24.60 4.08
C LYS A 32 6.15 23.79 5.04
N GLU A 33 5.56 22.95 5.91
CA GLU A 33 6.30 22.06 6.81
C GLU A 33 7.07 20.97 6.05
N LYS A 34 6.74 20.73 4.79
CA LYS A 34 7.40 19.79 3.87
C LYS A 34 8.36 20.47 2.90
N PHE A 35 8.52 21.80 2.98
CA PHE A 35 9.52 22.48 2.19
C PHE A 35 10.93 22.09 2.65
N TYR A 36 11.82 21.89 1.68
CA TYR A 36 13.23 21.60 1.90
C TYR A 36 14.07 22.84 1.64
N LYS A 37 14.94 23.14 2.62
CA LYS A 37 15.98 24.14 2.56
C LYS A 37 17.27 23.49 3.02
N SER A 38 18.33 23.60 2.22
CA SER A 38 19.65 23.09 2.62
C SER A 38 20.19 23.90 3.80
N THR A 39 20.82 23.20 4.74
CA THR A 39 21.40 23.74 5.98
C THR A 39 22.87 23.39 6.14
N SER A 40 23.41 22.43 5.37
CA SER A 40 24.79 21.98 5.48
C SER A 40 25.81 22.89 4.81
N GLY A 41 25.39 23.70 3.82
CA GLY A 41 26.28 24.41 2.90
C GLY A 41 27.03 23.50 1.91
N THR A 42 26.74 22.20 1.89
CA THR A 42 27.31 21.24 0.94
C THR A 42 26.52 21.26 -0.37
N ASN A 43 27.19 20.94 -1.47
CA ASN A 43 26.59 20.87 -2.80
C ASN A 43 27.32 19.84 -3.65
N ILE A 44 26.73 19.49 -4.78
CA ILE A 44 27.44 18.87 -5.91
C ILE A 44 27.68 19.95 -6.97
N GLN A 45 28.74 19.79 -7.76
CA GLN A 45 29.00 20.65 -8.91
C GLN A 45 28.78 19.85 -10.19
N MET A 46 27.91 20.34 -11.06
CA MET A 46 27.59 19.67 -12.32
C MET A 46 27.14 20.70 -13.35
N PHE A 47 27.67 20.60 -14.58
CA PHE A 47 27.31 21.51 -15.69
C PHE A 47 27.56 23.01 -15.39
N GLY A 48 28.52 23.28 -14.51
CA GLY A 48 28.80 24.63 -14.02
C GLY A 48 27.87 25.12 -12.90
N ASP A 49 26.88 24.32 -12.50
CA ASP A 49 25.94 24.63 -11.43
C ASP A 49 26.34 24.05 -10.07
N LYS A 50 26.01 24.79 -9.00
CA LYS A 50 26.03 24.29 -7.63
C LYS A 50 24.65 23.78 -7.28
N ILE A 51 24.53 22.49 -7.00
CA ILE A 51 23.24 21.86 -6.72
C ILE A 51 23.23 21.38 -5.26
N THR A 52 22.29 21.88 -4.46
CA THR A 52 22.23 21.65 -2.99
C THR A 52 21.58 20.32 -2.59
N SER A 53 21.12 19.55 -3.58
CA SER A 53 20.59 18.19 -3.41
C SER A 53 20.87 17.41 -4.70
N PRO A 54 21.46 16.21 -4.66
CA PRO A 54 21.75 15.42 -5.86
C PRO A 54 20.49 14.71 -6.40
N LEU A 55 19.31 15.02 -5.83
CA LEU A 55 18.07 14.28 -6.03
C LEU A 55 17.09 15.03 -6.93
N GLY A 56 16.24 14.28 -7.62
CA GLY A 56 15.02 14.82 -8.21
C GLY A 56 14.20 13.79 -8.98
N PRO A 57 13.13 14.21 -9.67
CA PRO A 57 12.29 13.30 -10.44
C PRO A 57 13.06 12.78 -11.66
N ALA A 58 12.86 11.51 -11.98
CA ALA A 58 13.30 10.94 -13.26
C ALA A 58 12.37 11.41 -14.39
N ALA A 59 12.79 11.24 -15.65
CA ALA A 59 11.92 11.49 -16.81
C ALA A 59 10.63 10.64 -16.71
N GLY A 60 9.56 11.25 -16.23
CA GLY A 60 8.35 10.56 -15.81
C GLY A 60 7.19 11.53 -15.55
N PRO A 61 6.02 11.04 -15.14
CA PRO A 61 4.83 11.86 -14.94
C PRO A 61 5.07 13.05 -14.00
N ASN A 62 5.94 12.88 -12.99
CA ASN A 62 6.24 13.88 -11.99
C ASN A 62 7.08 15.08 -12.49
N SER A 63 7.60 15.04 -13.72
CA SER A 63 8.43 16.12 -14.33
C SER A 63 7.88 16.63 -15.67
N GLN A 64 6.59 16.41 -15.94
CA GLN A 64 5.95 16.79 -17.20
C GLN A 64 5.30 18.18 -17.18
N LEU A 65 4.70 18.59 -16.05
CA LEU A 65 3.97 19.86 -15.94
C LEU A 65 4.69 20.83 -14.97
N SER A 66 4.48 22.13 -15.15
CA SER A 66 5.12 23.22 -14.40
C SER A 66 4.86 23.09 -12.90
N GLN A 67 3.61 22.82 -12.50
CA GLN A 67 3.24 22.60 -11.10
C GLN A 67 3.88 21.34 -10.50
N ASN A 68 4.14 20.30 -11.32
CA ASN A 68 4.80 19.08 -10.88
C ASN A 68 6.29 19.35 -10.58
N ILE A 69 6.93 20.16 -11.42
CA ILE A 69 8.31 20.64 -11.26
C ILE A 69 8.43 21.49 -10.00
N VAL A 70 7.52 22.44 -9.78
CA VAL A 70 7.47 23.27 -8.56
C VAL A 70 7.27 22.40 -7.31
N ALA A 71 6.32 21.47 -7.32
CA ALA A 71 6.07 20.57 -6.19
C ALA A 71 7.31 19.71 -5.84
N SER A 72 8.04 19.24 -6.87
CA SER A 72 9.31 18.54 -6.71
C SER A 72 10.37 19.43 -6.06
N TYR A 73 10.53 20.67 -6.56
CA TYR A 73 11.50 21.64 -6.04
C TYR A 73 11.25 21.95 -4.56
N LEU A 74 10.02 22.34 -4.23
CA LEU A 74 9.62 22.69 -2.87
C LEU A 74 9.95 21.56 -1.90
N SER A 75 9.75 20.30 -2.33
CA SER A 75 9.97 19.13 -1.49
C SER A 75 11.44 18.69 -1.40
N GLY A 76 12.37 19.19 -2.23
CA GLY A 76 13.81 18.89 -2.11
C GLY A 76 14.51 18.40 -3.37
N ALA A 77 13.80 18.28 -4.49
CA ALA A 77 14.43 18.02 -5.78
C ALA A 77 15.26 19.24 -6.23
N ARG A 78 16.46 18.99 -6.74
CA ARG A 78 17.32 20.01 -7.36
C ARG A 78 17.96 19.55 -8.66
N PHE A 79 17.97 18.25 -8.98
CA PHE A 79 18.31 17.75 -10.31
C PHE A 79 17.08 17.14 -10.97
N MET A 80 16.45 17.86 -11.90
CA MET A 80 15.17 17.45 -12.49
C MET A 80 15.35 16.96 -13.91
N GLU A 81 15.08 15.68 -14.12
CA GLU A 81 15.08 15.07 -15.44
C GLU A 81 13.68 15.24 -16.05
N LEU A 82 13.58 16.10 -17.06
CA LEU A 82 12.33 16.47 -17.70
C LEU A 82 11.81 15.32 -18.57
N LYS A 83 10.48 15.22 -18.68
CA LYS A 83 9.84 14.12 -19.41
C LYS A 83 10.31 14.10 -20.88
N THR A 84 10.60 12.91 -21.38
CA THR A 84 11.17 12.71 -22.73
C THR A 84 10.27 13.26 -23.82
N VAL A 85 10.83 14.05 -24.73
CA VAL A 85 10.16 14.54 -25.94
C VAL A 85 10.48 13.67 -27.16
N GLN A 86 9.52 13.62 -28.07
CA GLN A 86 9.48 12.66 -29.16
C GLN A 86 8.82 13.25 -30.43
N ILE A 87 9.15 12.76 -31.64
CA ILE A 87 8.53 13.18 -32.91
C ILE A 87 7.02 12.90 -32.87
N MET A 88 6.65 11.70 -32.42
CA MET A 88 5.28 11.31 -32.12
C MET A 88 4.90 11.92 -30.78
N ASP A 89 4.00 12.89 -30.81
CA ASP A 89 3.62 13.72 -29.67
C ASP A 89 2.11 14.00 -29.65
N GLY A 90 1.64 14.62 -28.56
CA GLY A 90 0.26 15.03 -28.42
C GLY A 90 -0.76 13.91 -28.64
N GLU A 91 -1.75 14.15 -29.51
CA GLU A 91 -2.86 13.21 -29.75
C GLU A 91 -2.40 11.85 -30.29
N GLU A 92 -1.37 11.82 -31.14
CA GLU A 92 -0.85 10.58 -31.71
C GLU A 92 -0.29 9.68 -30.62
N LEU A 93 0.54 10.22 -29.73
CA LEU A 93 1.09 9.46 -28.61
C LEU A 93 -0.01 9.02 -27.63
N ARG A 94 -0.96 9.91 -27.30
CA ARG A 94 -2.05 9.59 -26.36
C ARG A 94 -2.87 8.38 -26.83
N LYS A 95 -3.14 8.27 -28.13
CA LYS A 95 -3.85 7.11 -28.71
C LYS A 95 -3.10 5.78 -28.57
N CYS A 96 -1.78 5.82 -28.38
CA CYS A 96 -0.96 4.63 -28.20
C CYS A 96 -0.83 4.20 -26.72
N ILE A 97 -1.22 5.05 -25.76
CA ILE A 97 -1.11 4.75 -24.33
C ILE A 97 -2.40 4.10 -23.85
N ALA A 98 -2.33 2.82 -23.53
CA ALA A 98 -3.44 2.12 -22.91
C ALA A 98 -3.60 2.56 -21.45
N ARG A 99 -4.84 2.80 -21.02
CA ARG A 99 -5.17 3.31 -19.67
C ARG A 99 -6.05 2.36 -18.85
N PRO A 100 -5.87 2.29 -17.52
CA PRO A 100 -4.87 3.00 -16.71
C PRO A 100 -3.45 2.58 -17.08
N CYS A 101 -2.49 3.51 -17.01
CA CYS A 101 -1.12 3.30 -17.53
C CYS A 101 -0.06 3.14 -16.43
N ILE A 102 -0.44 3.22 -15.15
CA ILE A 102 0.45 3.13 -13.98
C ILE A 102 -0.14 2.16 -12.95
N ASN A 103 0.69 1.21 -12.48
CA ASN A 103 0.38 0.33 -11.37
C ASN A 103 1.61 0.20 -10.46
N ILE A 104 1.54 0.74 -9.23
CA ILE A 104 2.70 0.85 -8.32
C ILE A 104 2.39 0.27 -6.93
N GLU A 105 1.47 -0.69 -6.85
CA GLU A 105 1.04 -1.26 -5.57
C GLU A 105 2.20 -1.93 -4.81
N ASP A 106 3.03 -2.72 -5.50
CA ASP A 106 4.23 -3.35 -4.95
C ASP A 106 5.48 -3.03 -5.78
N GLU A 107 5.68 -3.78 -6.86
CA GLU A 107 6.54 -3.38 -7.98
C GLU A 107 5.94 -2.14 -8.65
N GLY A 108 6.76 -1.38 -9.36
CA GLY A 108 6.23 -0.36 -10.25
C GLY A 108 6.06 -0.92 -11.65
N TYR A 109 4.93 -0.64 -12.29
CA TYR A 109 4.66 -0.96 -13.68
C TYR A 109 4.07 0.27 -14.39
N ASN A 110 4.50 0.49 -15.62
CA ASN A 110 3.90 1.49 -16.50
C ASN A 110 3.91 1.01 -17.96
N VAL A 111 2.98 1.53 -18.76
CA VAL A 111 2.94 1.35 -20.23
C VAL A 111 3.14 2.65 -21.01
N GLU A 112 3.32 3.77 -20.30
CA GLU A 112 3.62 5.09 -20.89
C GLU A 112 5.13 5.36 -20.94
N TRP A 113 5.65 6.05 -21.95
CA TRP A 113 7.10 6.27 -22.11
C TRP A 113 7.55 7.72 -22.34
N SER A 114 6.69 8.61 -22.86
CA SER A 114 7.05 9.99 -23.28
C SER A 114 6.02 11.03 -22.88
N THR A 115 6.35 12.32 -23.05
CA THR A 115 5.41 13.39 -22.73
C THR A 115 4.16 13.29 -23.60
N GLU A 116 2.98 13.38 -22.99
CA GLU A 116 1.70 13.36 -23.70
C GLU A 116 1.32 14.73 -24.27
N LEU A 117 2.13 15.75 -24.00
CA LEU A 117 2.02 17.09 -24.58
C LEU A 117 2.57 17.11 -26.01
N TYR A 118 2.20 18.11 -26.79
CA TYR A 118 2.96 18.43 -28.00
C TYR A 118 4.37 18.92 -27.61
N VAL A 119 5.37 18.71 -28.47
CA VAL A 119 6.77 19.08 -28.16
C VAL A 119 6.91 20.57 -27.81
N HIS A 120 6.18 21.45 -28.50
CA HIS A 120 6.20 22.89 -28.19
C HIS A 120 5.55 23.19 -26.83
N GLU A 121 4.42 22.56 -26.49
CA GLU A 121 3.79 22.71 -25.17
C GLU A 121 4.70 22.18 -24.05
N ALA A 122 5.43 21.08 -24.29
CA ALA A 122 6.41 20.57 -23.34
C ALA A 122 7.54 21.58 -23.11
N MET A 123 8.05 22.22 -24.17
CA MET A 123 9.04 23.31 -24.06
C MET A 123 8.48 24.46 -23.19
N GLU A 124 7.25 24.87 -23.46
CA GLU A 124 6.58 25.95 -22.71
C GLU A 124 6.40 25.59 -21.23
N GLU A 125 5.96 24.38 -20.91
CA GLU A 125 5.86 23.90 -19.53
C GLU A 125 7.22 23.88 -18.81
N TYR A 126 8.29 23.49 -19.50
CA TYR A 126 9.61 23.45 -18.90
C TYR A 126 10.19 24.86 -18.67
N ILE A 127 9.96 25.80 -19.60
CA ILE A 127 10.36 27.21 -19.42
C ILE A 127 9.52 27.87 -18.32
N LYS A 128 8.21 27.61 -18.25
CA LYS A 128 7.37 28.07 -17.13
C LYS A 128 7.84 27.50 -15.80
N GLY A 129 8.12 26.20 -15.74
CA GLY A 129 8.69 25.54 -14.57
C GLY A 129 10.02 26.17 -14.13
N TRP A 130 10.88 26.53 -15.08
CA TRP A 130 12.15 27.24 -14.82
C TRP A 130 11.93 28.58 -14.12
N PHE A 131 11.08 29.44 -14.69
CA PHE A 131 10.72 30.72 -14.08
C PHE A 131 10.03 30.54 -12.73
N ALA A 132 9.08 29.61 -12.63
CA ALA A 132 8.33 29.37 -11.40
C ALA A 132 9.23 28.89 -10.25
N VAL A 133 10.23 28.04 -10.54
CA VAL A 133 11.20 27.61 -9.53
C VAL A 133 12.12 28.76 -9.12
N HIS A 134 12.66 29.54 -10.06
CA HIS A 134 13.43 30.75 -9.75
C HIS A 134 12.64 31.72 -8.87
N PHE A 135 11.41 32.02 -9.28
CA PHE A 135 10.48 32.87 -8.55
C PHE A 135 10.24 32.34 -7.13
N ILE A 136 9.75 31.12 -6.97
CA ILE A 136 9.34 30.63 -5.65
C ILE A 136 10.53 30.37 -4.72
N SER A 137 11.70 30.02 -5.28
CA SER A 137 12.93 29.84 -4.52
C SER A 137 13.35 31.13 -3.82
N LYS A 138 13.36 32.24 -4.56
CA LYS A 138 13.73 33.55 -4.06
C LYS A 138 12.64 34.16 -3.19
N GLU A 139 11.39 34.14 -3.65
CA GLU A 139 10.27 34.75 -2.93
C GLU A 139 10.05 34.13 -1.56
N LEU A 140 10.22 32.81 -1.41
CA LEU A 140 10.10 32.12 -0.12
C LEU A 140 11.40 32.06 0.69
N GLY A 141 12.51 32.61 0.18
CA GLY A 141 13.82 32.53 0.83
C GLY A 141 14.35 31.11 1.00
N ILE A 142 14.03 30.21 0.06
CA ILE A 142 14.54 28.83 0.02
C ILE A 142 16.01 28.84 -0.39
N SER A 143 16.35 29.58 -1.45
CA SER A 143 17.73 29.80 -1.91
C SER A 143 17.90 31.24 -2.43
N GLU A 144 19.08 31.82 -2.18
CA GLU A 144 19.44 33.15 -2.67
C GLU A 144 19.97 33.13 -4.11
N GLU A 145 20.60 32.02 -4.49
CA GLU A 145 21.19 31.75 -5.81
C GLU A 145 20.52 30.52 -6.43
N ARG A 146 20.71 30.31 -7.75
CA ARG A 146 20.26 29.08 -8.42
C ARG A 146 20.95 27.87 -7.78
N ASP A 147 20.15 26.97 -7.22
CA ASP A 147 20.63 25.76 -6.54
C ASP A 147 20.14 24.45 -7.17
N PHE A 148 19.60 24.53 -8.39
CA PHE A 148 18.99 23.43 -9.13
C PHE A 148 19.42 23.45 -10.61
N ALA A 149 19.25 22.31 -11.28
CA ALA A 149 19.49 22.13 -12.70
C ALA A 149 18.41 21.27 -13.35
N PHE A 150 18.06 21.59 -14.59
CA PHE A 150 17.23 20.76 -15.45
C PHE A 150 18.09 19.94 -16.40
N ASN A 151 17.58 18.79 -16.77
CA ASN A 151 18.17 17.91 -17.77
C ASN A 151 17.06 17.41 -18.71
N ILE A 152 17.11 17.84 -19.98
CA ILE A 152 16.13 17.40 -20.97
C ILE A 152 16.35 15.94 -21.36
N SER A 153 15.30 15.27 -21.85
CA SER A 153 15.41 13.92 -22.39
C SER A 153 14.86 13.84 -23.82
N LEU A 154 15.62 13.22 -24.71
CA LEU A 154 15.28 12.99 -26.11
C LEU A 154 15.23 11.49 -26.38
N GLY A 155 14.35 11.03 -27.27
CA GLY A 155 14.34 9.61 -27.66
C GLY A 155 13.95 9.35 -29.11
N TYR A 156 14.89 9.49 -30.06
CA TYR A 156 14.79 9.13 -31.49
C TYR A 156 16.16 8.74 -32.06
N ASP A 157 16.16 8.33 -33.33
CA ASP A 157 17.35 8.31 -34.17
C ASP A 157 17.87 9.74 -34.48
N LEU A 158 19.05 9.83 -35.10
CA LEU A 158 19.69 11.11 -35.40
C LEU A 158 18.86 11.96 -36.37
N GLU A 159 18.25 11.33 -37.37
CA GLU A 159 17.40 12.04 -38.35
C GLU A 159 16.19 12.66 -37.66
N GLY A 160 15.58 11.93 -36.73
CA GLY A 160 14.51 12.44 -35.88
C GLY A 160 14.91 13.63 -35.03
N ILE A 161 16.07 13.55 -34.38
CA ILE A 161 16.60 14.64 -33.54
C ILE A 161 16.90 15.90 -34.38
N LYS A 162 17.28 15.75 -35.64
CA LYS A 162 17.55 16.85 -36.57
C LYS A 162 16.29 17.47 -37.19
N THR A 163 15.12 16.88 -36.99
CA THR A 163 13.87 17.49 -37.48
C THR A 163 13.68 18.86 -36.85
N GLU A 164 13.14 19.80 -37.61
CA GLU A 164 12.89 21.18 -37.13
C GLU A 164 12.10 21.20 -35.81
N LYS A 165 11.14 20.27 -35.64
CA LYS A 165 10.36 20.12 -34.40
C LYS A 165 11.25 19.88 -33.17
N ILE A 166 12.15 18.90 -33.23
CA ILE A 166 13.03 18.53 -32.11
C ILE A 166 14.21 19.50 -31.98
N ASP A 167 14.72 19.99 -33.10
CA ASP A 167 15.81 20.96 -33.13
C ASP A 167 15.41 22.27 -32.43
N ASN A 168 14.22 22.79 -32.74
CA ASN A 168 13.66 23.98 -32.10
C ASN A 168 13.49 23.78 -30.59
N PHE A 169 13.07 22.59 -30.14
CA PHE A 169 13.01 22.26 -28.72
C PHE A 169 14.41 22.31 -28.09
N VAL A 170 15.40 21.67 -28.69
CA VAL A 170 16.77 21.64 -28.15
C VAL A 170 17.38 23.04 -28.08
N GLU A 171 17.27 23.83 -29.16
CA GLU A 171 17.80 25.19 -29.17
C GLU A 171 17.06 26.12 -28.20
N GLY A 172 15.73 26.01 -28.12
CA GLY A 172 14.93 26.78 -27.16
C GLY A 172 15.22 26.44 -25.70
N MET A 173 15.57 25.18 -25.39
CA MET A 173 15.98 24.78 -24.04
C MET A 173 17.44 25.19 -23.71
N LYS A 174 18.31 25.30 -24.71
CA LYS A 174 19.68 25.82 -24.54
C LYS A 174 19.71 27.33 -24.32
N ASP A 175 18.86 28.06 -25.03
CA ASP A 175 18.66 29.50 -24.89
C ASP A 175 17.20 29.89 -25.21
N ALA A 176 16.43 30.12 -24.15
CA ALA A 176 15.01 30.40 -24.26
C ALA A 176 14.70 31.86 -24.64
N THR A 177 15.69 32.76 -24.77
CA THR A 177 15.50 34.22 -24.92
C THR A 177 14.53 34.60 -26.04
N ASN A 178 14.54 33.87 -27.15
CA ASN A 178 13.72 34.18 -28.33
C ASN A 178 12.38 33.42 -28.37
N THR A 179 12.06 32.65 -27.33
CA THR A 179 10.77 31.95 -27.27
C THR A 179 9.68 32.89 -26.77
N ASN A 180 8.45 32.73 -27.27
CA ASN A 180 7.32 33.57 -26.84
C ASN A 180 7.06 33.43 -25.34
N ILE A 181 7.08 32.19 -24.84
CA ILE A 181 6.82 31.87 -23.44
C ILE A 181 7.86 32.47 -22.48
N TRP A 182 9.13 32.57 -22.90
CA TRP A 182 10.15 33.23 -22.10
C TRP A 182 9.82 34.71 -21.87
N ASN A 183 9.44 35.40 -22.95
CA ASN A 183 9.06 36.81 -22.88
C ASN A 183 7.78 36.99 -22.06
N GLU A 184 6.76 36.16 -22.25
CA GLU A 184 5.53 36.16 -21.45
C GLU A 184 5.83 36.03 -19.94
N CYS A 185 6.63 35.02 -19.55
CA CYS A 185 6.99 34.79 -18.15
C CYS A 185 7.76 35.98 -17.57
N LYS A 186 8.77 36.47 -18.30
CA LYS A 186 9.61 37.59 -17.86
C LYS A 186 8.82 38.88 -17.74
N GLU A 187 8.01 39.22 -18.73
CA GLU A 187 7.17 40.43 -18.73
C GLU A 187 6.15 40.41 -17.59
N TYR A 188 5.53 39.25 -17.33
CA TYR A 188 4.60 39.09 -16.22
C TYR A 188 5.28 39.36 -14.88
N LEU A 189 6.44 38.74 -14.62
CA LEU A 189 7.18 38.98 -13.37
C LEU A 189 7.63 40.44 -13.24
N LEU A 190 8.14 41.07 -14.31
CA LEU A 190 8.57 42.46 -14.28
C LEU A 190 7.41 43.43 -14.03
N SER A 191 6.25 43.15 -14.61
CA SER A 191 5.04 43.98 -14.47
C SER A 191 4.41 43.86 -13.07
N ASN A 192 4.68 42.76 -12.36
CA ASN A 192 4.15 42.46 -11.04
C ASN A 192 5.19 42.51 -9.92
N VAL A 193 6.41 42.98 -10.20
CA VAL A 193 7.52 42.95 -9.23
C VAL A 193 7.20 43.67 -7.92
N ASP A 194 6.39 44.73 -7.97
CA ASP A 194 5.97 45.50 -6.80
C ASP A 194 5.03 44.71 -5.86
N ASN A 195 4.48 43.58 -6.33
CA ASN A 195 3.66 42.67 -5.53
C ASN A 195 4.50 41.58 -4.84
N PHE A 196 5.81 41.50 -5.10
CA PHE A 196 6.71 40.50 -4.54
C PHE A 196 7.52 41.06 -3.37
N THR A 197 7.94 40.18 -2.47
CA THR A 197 8.61 40.55 -1.22
C THR A 197 10.13 40.53 -1.35
N ASN A 198 10.68 39.47 -1.97
CA ASN A 198 12.12 39.19 -1.98
C ASN A 198 12.74 39.22 -3.38
N ILE A 199 11.98 39.66 -4.38
CA ILE A 199 12.39 39.70 -5.79
C ILE A 199 12.37 41.14 -6.28
N ASP A 200 13.44 41.54 -6.94
CA ASP A 200 13.56 42.82 -7.63
C ASP A 200 13.72 42.63 -9.14
N LYS A 201 13.71 43.76 -9.87
CA LYS A 201 13.85 43.76 -11.33
C LYS A 201 15.20 43.20 -11.78
N GLU A 202 16.26 43.49 -11.04
CA GLU A 202 17.61 43.02 -11.34
C GLU A 202 17.68 41.49 -11.28
N TYR A 203 17.06 40.87 -10.27
CA TYR A 203 16.96 39.42 -10.16
C TYR A 203 16.26 38.81 -11.37
N ILE A 204 15.08 39.35 -11.75
CA ILE A 204 14.29 38.84 -12.88
C ILE A 204 15.05 39.00 -14.20
N GLU A 205 15.74 40.13 -14.40
CA GLU A 205 16.54 40.37 -15.60
C GLU A 205 17.73 39.42 -15.72
N ASN A 206 18.30 39.00 -14.58
CA ASN A 206 19.45 38.09 -14.49
C ASN A 206 19.08 36.60 -14.47
N ILE A 207 17.80 36.23 -14.57
CA ILE A 207 17.41 34.82 -14.74
C ILE A 207 18.05 34.30 -16.03
N SER A 208 18.87 33.25 -15.91
CA SER A 208 19.57 32.62 -17.04
C SER A 208 18.57 32.07 -18.07
N SER A 209 18.73 32.46 -19.34
CA SER A 209 18.00 31.90 -20.46
C SER A 209 18.44 30.49 -20.85
N SER A 210 19.59 30.05 -20.35
CA SER A 210 20.01 28.65 -20.47
C SER A 210 19.26 27.80 -19.46
N VAL A 211 18.17 27.18 -19.92
CA VAL A 211 17.27 26.35 -19.11
C VAL A 211 17.85 24.97 -18.88
N SER A 212 18.43 24.34 -19.91
CA SER A 212 19.07 23.03 -19.80
C SER A 212 20.28 22.91 -20.74
N PRO A 213 21.51 22.98 -20.22
CA PRO A 213 22.72 22.72 -21.00
C PRO A 213 23.03 21.22 -21.15
N SER A 214 22.23 20.33 -20.53
CA SER A 214 22.44 18.89 -20.53
C SER A 214 21.26 18.11 -21.10
N VAL A 215 21.55 16.91 -21.60
CA VAL A 215 20.57 16.00 -22.21
C VAL A 215 20.81 14.54 -21.81
N THR A 216 19.74 13.81 -21.52
CA THR A 216 19.75 12.35 -21.48
C THR A 216 19.15 11.77 -22.76
N LEU A 217 19.98 11.05 -23.51
CA LEU A 217 19.56 10.27 -24.66
C LEU A 217 18.92 8.96 -24.21
N SER A 218 17.59 8.88 -24.37
CA SER A 218 16.80 7.67 -24.18
C SER A 218 16.79 6.87 -25.48
N THR A 219 17.67 5.89 -25.59
CA THR A 219 17.80 5.06 -26.81
C THR A 219 16.58 4.17 -26.99
N LEU A 220 16.06 4.10 -28.23
CA LEU A 220 15.01 3.16 -28.59
C LEU A 220 15.50 1.71 -28.43
N HIS A 221 14.61 0.80 -28.05
CA HIS A 221 14.93 -0.64 -28.04
C HIS A 221 15.38 -1.07 -29.44
N GLY A 222 16.48 -1.82 -29.51
CA GLY A 222 17.06 -2.21 -30.79
C GLY A 222 17.91 -1.14 -31.51
N CYS A 223 18.15 0.03 -30.91
CA CYS A 223 18.96 1.07 -31.55
C CYS A 223 20.43 0.62 -31.73
N PRO A 224 20.99 0.63 -32.95
CA PRO A 224 22.36 0.20 -33.20
C PRO A 224 23.40 1.03 -32.43
N PRO A 225 24.50 0.43 -31.94
CA PRO A 225 25.55 1.16 -31.22
C PRO A 225 26.14 2.33 -32.02
N GLU A 226 26.30 2.18 -33.34
CA GLU A 226 26.82 3.23 -34.20
C GLU A 226 25.86 4.43 -34.26
N GLU A 227 24.56 4.18 -34.22
CA GLU A 227 23.55 5.24 -34.22
C GLU A 227 23.54 6.00 -32.89
N ILE A 228 23.64 5.28 -31.77
CA ILE A 228 23.79 5.88 -30.44
C ILE A 228 25.03 6.79 -30.40
N GLU A 229 26.17 6.31 -30.90
CA GLU A 229 27.41 7.11 -30.95
C GLU A 229 27.26 8.33 -31.84
N ARG A 230 26.63 8.20 -33.02
CA ARG A 230 26.38 9.32 -33.93
C ARG A 230 25.53 10.42 -33.27
N ILE A 231 24.47 10.04 -32.56
CA ILE A 231 23.62 10.98 -31.84
C ILE A 231 24.40 11.67 -30.72
N ALA A 232 25.10 10.90 -29.88
CA ALA A 232 25.86 11.46 -28.77
C ALA A 232 26.96 12.42 -29.27
N ARG A 233 27.65 12.08 -30.36
CA ARG A 233 28.63 12.98 -31.00
C ARG A 233 27.98 14.26 -31.52
N TYR A 234 26.82 14.16 -32.19
CA TYR A 234 26.08 15.33 -32.65
C TYR A 234 25.67 16.26 -31.50
N LEU A 235 25.19 15.70 -30.39
CA LEU A 235 24.82 16.46 -29.19
C LEU A 235 26.03 17.15 -28.55
N LEU A 236 27.18 16.47 -28.47
CA LEU A 236 28.42 17.02 -27.92
C LEU A 236 29.09 18.04 -28.86
N SER A 237 29.11 17.82 -30.18
CA SER A 237 29.86 18.66 -31.11
C SER A 237 29.04 19.80 -31.68
N GLU A 238 27.84 19.52 -32.21
CA GLU A 238 27.01 20.51 -32.89
C GLU A 238 26.10 21.23 -31.91
N LYS A 239 25.43 20.49 -31.02
CA LYS A 239 24.53 21.10 -30.03
C LYS A 239 25.25 21.64 -28.80
N LYS A 240 26.52 21.25 -28.58
CA LYS A 240 27.35 21.66 -27.44
C LYS A 240 26.70 21.38 -26.08
N MET A 241 26.11 20.20 -25.90
CA MET A 241 25.40 19.81 -24.68
C MET A 241 26.12 18.72 -23.89
N HIS A 242 26.11 18.84 -22.56
CA HIS A 242 26.51 17.73 -21.69
C HIS A 242 25.56 16.54 -21.92
N THR A 243 26.10 15.33 -22.07
CA THR A 243 25.32 14.21 -22.58
C THR A 243 25.41 12.98 -21.69
N TYR A 244 24.25 12.49 -21.26
CA TYR A 244 24.09 11.15 -20.69
C TYR A 244 23.50 10.19 -21.71
N ILE A 245 24.01 8.96 -21.77
CA ILE A 245 23.34 7.85 -22.48
C ILE A 245 22.60 6.98 -21.46
N LYS A 246 21.31 6.75 -21.69
CA LYS A 246 20.51 5.85 -20.87
C LYS A 246 20.91 4.39 -21.12
N CYS A 247 21.15 3.63 -20.05
CA CYS A 247 21.55 2.24 -20.11
C CYS A 247 20.56 1.35 -19.35
N ASN A 248 20.06 0.31 -20.04
CA ASN A 248 19.14 -0.67 -19.50
C ASN A 248 19.89 -1.86 -18.87
N PRO A 249 19.28 -2.60 -17.92
CA PRO A 249 19.91 -3.74 -17.27
C PRO A 249 20.04 -4.95 -18.20
N THR A 250 19.54 -4.87 -19.44
CA THR A 250 19.77 -5.86 -20.49
C THR A 250 21.28 -6.09 -20.74
N LEU A 251 22.13 -5.10 -20.46
CA LEU A 251 23.61 -5.22 -20.46
C LEU A 251 24.19 -6.26 -19.47
N LEU A 252 23.39 -6.74 -18.51
CA LEU A 252 23.78 -7.83 -17.61
C LEU A 252 23.65 -9.21 -18.25
N GLY A 253 22.84 -9.34 -19.31
CA GLY A 253 22.49 -10.61 -19.93
C GLY A 253 21.27 -11.29 -19.28
N TYR A 254 20.57 -12.10 -20.08
CA TYR A 254 19.32 -12.74 -19.68
C TYR A 254 19.49 -13.65 -18.46
N ASP A 255 20.52 -14.52 -18.46
CA ASP A 255 20.73 -15.49 -17.38
C ASP A 255 20.96 -14.81 -16.02
N PHE A 256 21.71 -13.70 -16.00
CA PHE A 256 21.92 -12.95 -14.78
C PHE A 256 20.59 -12.37 -14.26
N ALA A 257 19.84 -11.70 -15.15
CA ALA A 257 18.58 -11.06 -14.80
C ALA A 257 17.53 -12.08 -14.33
N ARG A 258 17.43 -13.23 -14.98
CA ARG A 258 16.53 -14.31 -14.59
C ARG A 258 16.89 -14.89 -13.23
N ASN A 259 18.15 -15.28 -13.03
CA ASN A 259 18.62 -15.89 -11.79
C ASN A 259 18.43 -14.96 -10.57
N ILE A 260 18.74 -13.67 -10.69
CA ILE A 260 18.59 -12.73 -9.58
C ILE A 260 17.11 -12.49 -9.25
N MET A 261 16.24 -12.34 -10.25
CA MET A 261 14.79 -12.21 -10.04
C MET A 261 14.21 -13.45 -9.34
N ASP A 262 14.59 -14.65 -9.78
CA ASP A 262 14.12 -15.90 -9.16
C ASP A 262 14.57 -16.01 -7.70
N SER A 263 15.84 -15.69 -7.42
CA SER A 263 16.39 -15.74 -6.06
C SER A 263 15.70 -14.79 -5.08
N LEU A 264 15.12 -13.69 -5.59
CA LEU A 264 14.40 -12.68 -4.81
C LEU A 264 12.90 -12.96 -4.70
N GLY A 265 12.39 -14.01 -5.35
CA GLY A 265 10.98 -14.40 -5.35
C GLY A 265 10.12 -13.70 -6.42
N TYR A 266 10.74 -13.21 -7.49
CA TYR A 266 10.06 -12.64 -8.67
C TYR A 266 10.07 -13.61 -9.87
N ASP A 267 10.02 -14.91 -9.61
CA ASP A 267 10.03 -16.00 -10.59
C ASP A 267 8.79 -16.00 -11.51
N TYR A 268 7.69 -15.40 -11.07
CA TYR A 268 6.49 -15.19 -11.87
C TYR A 268 6.63 -14.12 -12.96
N LEU A 269 7.63 -13.22 -12.87
CA LEU A 269 7.83 -12.18 -13.89
C LEU A 269 8.18 -12.83 -15.22
N THR A 270 7.43 -12.50 -16.26
CA THR A 270 7.66 -13.08 -17.60
C THR A 270 8.42 -12.10 -18.47
N PHE A 271 9.61 -12.48 -18.92
CA PHE A 271 10.40 -11.80 -19.95
C PHE A 271 11.24 -12.83 -20.69
N ASP A 272 11.55 -12.58 -21.96
CA ASP A 272 12.38 -13.46 -22.80
C ASP A 272 13.72 -12.80 -23.16
N ASP A 273 14.51 -13.48 -23.99
CA ASP A 273 15.84 -13.02 -24.38
C ASP A 273 15.84 -12.03 -25.56
N HIS A 274 14.67 -11.62 -26.08
CA HIS A 274 14.55 -10.76 -27.25
C HIS A 274 15.21 -9.39 -27.02
N HIS A 275 14.81 -8.68 -25.96
CA HIS A 275 15.40 -7.39 -25.62
C HIS A 275 16.90 -7.50 -25.28
N PHE A 276 17.32 -8.62 -24.70
CA PHE A 276 18.73 -8.85 -24.37
C PHE A 276 19.61 -9.03 -25.61
N LYS A 277 19.07 -9.56 -26.71
CA LYS A 277 19.78 -9.75 -27.98
C LYS A 277 19.72 -8.53 -28.89
N ASN A 278 18.63 -7.77 -28.82
CA ASN A 278 18.39 -6.65 -29.72
C ASN A 278 18.89 -5.31 -29.17
N ASP A 279 18.82 -5.10 -27.86
CA ASP A 279 19.34 -3.86 -27.26
C ASP A 279 20.87 -3.78 -27.37
N LEU A 280 21.45 -2.64 -26.97
CA LEU A 280 22.89 -2.41 -26.91
C LEU A 280 23.60 -3.56 -26.16
N GLN A 281 24.55 -4.20 -26.84
CA GLN A 281 25.35 -5.29 -26.28
C GLN A 281 26.55 -4.76 -25.49
N TYR A 282 26.91 -5.44 -24.40
CA TYR A 282 28.02 -5.00 -23.54
C TYR A 282 29.35 -4.89 -24.29
N ALA A 283 29.63 -5.83 -25.20
CA ALA A 283 30.87 -5.85 -25.99
C ALA A 283 31.00 -4.63 -26.93
N ASP A 284 29.89 -4.09 -27.41
CA ASP A 284 29.86 -2.91 -28.29
C ASP A 284 29.78 -1.61 -27.49
N ALA A 285 29.11 -1.65 -26.34
CA ALA A 285 28.94 -0.52 -25.43
C ALA A 285 30.27 0.02 -24.90
N ILE A 286 31.17 -0.85 -24.42
CA ILE A 286 32.41 -0.42 -23.76
C ILE A 286 33.34 0.37 -24.69
N PRO A 287 33.65 -0.10 -25.92
CA PRO A 287 34.45 0.68 -26.86
C PRO A 287 33.81 2.02 -27.23
N MET A 288 32.49 2.04 -27.46
CA MET A 288 31.74 3.26 -27.76
C MET A 288 31.84 4.29 -26.62
N PHE A 289 31.62 3.88 -25.37
CA PHE A 289 31.70 4.77 -24.23
C PHE A 289 33.11 5.35 -24.06
N ASN A 290 34.18 4.56 -24.23
CA ASN A 290 35.55 5.10 -24.20
C ASN A 290 35.76 6.22 -25.23
N ARG A 291 35.30 6.01 -26.48
CA ARG A 291 35.39 7.03 -27.53
C ARG A 291 34.59 8.29 -27.19
N LEU A 292 33.40 8.14 -26.60
CA LEU A 292 32.56 9.28 -26.22
C LEU A 292 33.12 10.05 -25.02
N ILE A 293 33.74 9.36 -24.05
CA ILE A 293 34.47 10.00 -22.95
C ILE A 293 35.59 10.89 -23.51
N GLU A 294 36.42 10.36 -24.41
CA GLU A 294 37.50 11.14 -25.04
C GLU A 294 36.94 12.32 -25.86
N PHE A 295 35.92 12.07 -26.69
CA PHE A 295 35.31 13.09 -27.53
C PHE A 295 34.63 14.22 -26.73
N SER A 296 34.03 13.91 -25.58
CA SER A 296 33.45 14.92 -24.69
C SER A 296 34.52 15.88 -24.14
N ARG A 297 35.69 15.35 -23.76
CA ARG A 297 36.84 16.16 -23.30
C ARG A 297 37.36 17.07 -24.41
N GLU A 298 37.44 16.58 -25.65
CA GLU A 298 37.83 17.40 -26.81
C GLU A 298 36.87 18.57 -27.05
N ASN A 299 35.60 18.43 -26.66
CA ASN A 299 34.57 19.46 -26.77
C ASN A 299 34.39 20.30 -25.50
N ASN A 300 35.18 20.07 -24.44
CA ASN A 300 35.03 20.69 -23.11
C ASN A 300 33.64 20.47 -22.49
N LEU A 301 33.07 19.28 -22.69
CA LEU A 301 31.76 18.89 -22.16
C LEU A 301 31.88 17.66 -21.28
N GLU A 302 30.83 17.42 -20.50
CA GLU A 302 30.72 16.23 -19.64
C GLU A 302 29.94 15.13 -20.35
N PHE A 303 30.40 13.91 -20.17
CA PHE A 303 29.73 12.69 -20.62
C PHE A 303 29.60 11.70 -19.46
N GLY A 304 28.48 11.01 -19.41
CA GLY A 304 28.26 9.93 -18.45
C GLY A 304 27.17 8.97 -18.89
N LEU A 305 26.82 8.04 -18.01
CA LEU A 305 25.70 7.11 -18.23
C LEU A 305 24.57 7.35 -17.26
N LYS A 306 23.33 7.21 -17.75
CA LYS A 306 22.11 7.21 -16.94
C LYS A 306 21.61 5.78 -16.76
N LEU A 307 21.74 5.24 -15.56
CA LEU A 307 21.22 3.91 -15.24
C LEU A 307 19.70 3.97 -15.10
N THR A 308 19.02 3.14 -15.90
CA THR A 308 17.58 3.29 -16.17
C THR A 308 16.68 3.12 -14.94
N ASN A 309 15.47 3.66 -15.10
CA ASN A 309 14.32 3.57 -14.21
C ASN A 309 13.34 2.45 -14.57
N THR A 310 13.55 1.71 -15.67
CA THR A 310 12.61 0.70 -16.19
C THR A 310 13.29 -0.58 -16.70
N PHE A 311 12.56 -1.70 -16.68
CA PHE A 311 12.96 -2.99 -17.27
C PHE A 311 11.75 -3.66 -17.94
N PRO A 312 11.82 -4.05 -19.23
CA PRO A 312 10.66 -4.57 -19.96
C PRO A 312 10.25 -5.97 -19.46
N VAL A 313 8.94 -6.17 -19.27
CA VAL A 313 8.31 -7.45 -18.90
C VAL A 313 6.98 -7.61 -19.62
N LYS A 314 6.47 -8.84 -19.72
CA LYS A 314 5.18 -9.14 -20.35
C LYS A 314 4.03 -9.01 -19.35
N ILE A 315 2.88 -8.55 -19.84
CA ILE A 315 1.62 -8.55 -19.10
C ILE A 315 1.05 -9.98 -19.14
N LYS A 316 0.85 -10.58 -17.96
CA LYS A 316 0.35 -11.97 -17.83
C LYS A 316 -0.71 -12.15 -16.75
N ARG A 317 -0.94 -11.13 -15.91
CA ARG A 317 -1.86 -11.18 -14.79
C ARG A 317 -2.80 -9.97 -14.81
N ASP A 318 -3.06 -9.43 -16.00
CA ASP A 318 -3.91 -8.26 -16.23
C ASP A 318 -3.49 -7.04 -15.38
N GLU A 319 -2.18 -6.88 -15.15
CA GLU A 319 -1.64 -5.81 -14.30
C GLU A 319 -1.94 -4.41 -14.85
N LEU A 320 -1.87 -4.30 -16.18
CA LEU A 320 -2.12 -3.12 -17.01
C LEU A 320 -2.69 -3.61 -18.37
N PRO A 321 -3.38 -2.77 -19.14
CA PRO A 321 -3.80 -3.11 -20.49
C PRO A 321 -2.59 -3.18 -21.45
N GLY A 322 -2.55 -4.19 -22.33
CA GLY A 322 -1.50 -4.36 -23.35
C GLY A 322 -0.84 -5.74 -23.32
N GLU A 323 0.30 -5.88 -24.02
CA GLU A 323 1.10 -7.12 -24.06
C GLU A 323 2.40 -7.02 -23.25
N GLU A 324 2.98 -5.82 -23.16
CA GLU A 324 4.24 -5.52 -22.47
C GLU A 324 4.10 -4.29 -21.57
N MET A 325 4.91 -4.25 -20.51
CA MET A 325 4.98 -3.15 -19.55
C MET A 325 6.40 -2.98 -19.00
N TYR A 326 6.66 -1.86 -18.35
CA TYR A 326 7.96 -1.50 -17.81
C TYR A 326 7.99 -1.64 -16.29
N MET A 327 8.77 -2.59 -15.79
CA MET A 327 9.00 -2.81 -14.36
C MET A 327 9.95 -1.75 -13.78
N SER A 328 9.62 -1.23 -12.59
CA SER A 328 10.38 -0.26 -11.81
C SER A 328 10.26 -0.52 -10.30
N GLY A 329 10.84 0.34 -9.47
CA GLY A 329 10.74 0.24 -8.01
C GLY A 329 11.72 -0.76 -7.39
N ARG A 330 11.33 -1.33 -6.24
CA ARG A 330 12.22 -2.19 -5.44
C ARG A 330 12.69 -3.46 -6.16
N SER A 331 11.92 -3.96 -7.13
CA SER A 331 12.26 -5.10 -7.98
C SER A 331 13.33 -4.75 -9.02
N LEU A 332 13.47 -3.47 -9.41
CA LEU A 332 14.47 -3.03 -10.37
C LEU A 332 15.84 -2.77 -9.72
N TYR A 333 15.86 -2.35 -8.45
CA TYR A 333 17.08 -2.02 -7.71
C TYR A 333 18.22 -3.05 -7.84
N PRO A 334 17.98 -4.38 -7.66
CA PRO A 334 19.02 -5.40 -7.79
C PRO A 334 19.71 -5.42 -9.15
N LEU A 335 18.96 -5.22 -10.23
CA LEU A 335 19.50 -5.19 -11.59
C LEU A 335 20.32 -3.91 -11.80
N THR A 336 19.73 -2.75 -11.47
CA THR A 336 20.37 -1.47 -11.75
C THR A 336 21.65 -1.27 -10.93
N ILE A 337 21.68 -1.67 -9.66
CA ILE A 337 22.90 -1.56 -8.84
C ILE A 337 23.98 -2.56 -9.25
N SER A 338 23.59 -3.76 -9.73
CA SER A 338 24.54 -4.73 -10.29
C SER A 338 25.15 -4.22 -11.59
N LEU A 339 24.35 -3.58 -12.45
CA LEU A 339 24.86 -2.92 -13.66
C LEU A 339 25.80 -1.76 -13.31
N ALA A 340 25.44 -0.94 -12.31
CA ALA A 340 26.29 0.14 -11.81
C ALA A 340 27.67 -0.41 -11.38
N SER A 341 27.69 -1.48 -10.59
CA SER A 341 28.93 -2.11 -10.13
C SER A 341 29.76 -2.65 -11.29
N LYS A 342 29.14 -3.30 -12.27
CA LYS A 342 29.81 -3.84 -13.46
C LYS A 342 30.49 -2.73 -14.27
N LEU A 343 29.74 -1.66 -14.58
CA LEU A 343 30.27 -0.51 -15.34
C LEU A 343 31.33 0.25 -14.54
N ALA A 344 31.11 0.53 -13.26
CA ALA A 344 32.12 1.21 -12.44
C ALA A 344 33.43 0.40 -12.37
N THR A 345 33.35 -0.94 -12.33
CA THR A 345 34.53 -1.79 -12.37
C THR A 345 35.26 -1.71 -13.71
N GLU A 346 34.52 -1.71 -14.83
CA GLU A 346 35.08 -1.63 -16.19
C GLU A 346 35.89 -0.34 -16.41
N PHE A 347 35.43 0.78 -15.84
CA PHE A 347 36.02 2.10 -16.04
C PHE A 347 36.87 2.59 -14.86
N ASP A 348 37.29 1.71 -13.95
CA ASP A 348 38.04 2.05 -12.72
C ASP A 348 37.38 3.19 -11.90
N GLY A 349 36.05 3.25 -11.87
CA GLY A 349 35.29 4.30 -11.21
C GLY A 349 35.35 5.68 -11.87
N LYS A 350 36.00 5.84 -13.03
CA LYS A 350 36.21 7.15 -13.67
C LYS A 350 35.02 7.65 -14.49
N LEU A 351 34.09 6.77 -14.85
CA LEU A 351 32.90 7.11 -15.64
C LEU A 351 31.80 7.67 -14.73
N PRO A 352 31.33 8.92 -14.95
CA PRO A 352 30.18 9.45 -14.21
C PRO A 352 28.92 8.62 -14.45
N LEU A 353 28.23 8.28 -13.36
CA LEU A 353 26.96 7.54 -13.39
C LEU A 353 25.86 8.35 -12.70
N SER A 354 24.77 8.61 -13.44
CA SER A 354 23.48 8.98 -12.85
C SER A 354 22.64 7.73 -12.61
N TYR A 355 21.86 7.71 -11.53
CA TYR A 355 21.09 6.53 -11.09
C TYR A 355 19.59 6.79 -11.07
N SER A 356 18.77 5.77 -11.33
CA SER A 356 17.31 5.87 -11.11
C SER A 356 16.59 4.57 -10.68
N GLY A 357 17.25 3.41 -10.74
CA GLY A 357 16.58 2.13 -10.54
C GLY A 357 16.27 1.81 -9.09
N GLY A 358 15.03 2.03 -8.65
CA GLY A 358 14.56 1.55 -7.34
C GLY A 358 15.22 2.22 -6.12
N ALA A 359 15.76 3.43 -6.28
CA ALA A 359 16.27 4.22 -5.16
C ALA A 359 15.12 4.75 -4.27
N ASP A 360 15.26 4.60 -2.96
CA ASP A 360 14.34 5.09 -1.94
C ASP A 360 15.08 5.40 -0.62
N PHE A 361 14.33 5.69 0.46
CA PHE A 361 14.90 6.03 1.76
C PHE A 361 15.87 4.98 2.32
N PHE A 362 15.65 3.69 2.05
CA PHE A 362 16.39 2.59 2.65
C PHE A 362 17.72 2.28 1.95
N ASN A 363 17.98 2.86 0.77
CA ASN A 363 19.22 2.63 0.01
C ASN A 363 19.89 3.90 -0.55
N ILE A 364 19.21 5.05 -0.56
CA ILE A 364 19.72 6.27 -1.23
C ILE A 364 21.06 6.76 -0.68
N GLN A 365 21.24 6.64 0.64
CA GLN A 365 22.44 7.10 1.33
C GLN A 365 23.65 6.25 0.93
N GLU A 366 23.45 4.94 0.85
CA GLU A 366 24.43 3.95 0.45
C GLU A 366 24.83 4.17 -1.01
N ILE A 367 23.89 4.49 -1.90
CA ILE A 367 24.17 4.82 -3.30
C ILE A 367 25.04 6.08 -3.39
N ILE A 368 24.65 7.20 -2.75
CA ILE A 368 25.42 8.45 -2.79
C ILE A 368 26.84 8.28 -2.24
N LYS A 369 27.01 7.47 -1.18
CA LYS A 369 28.33 7.22 -0.58
C LYS A 369 29.34 6.59 -1.55
N THR A 370 28.86 5.87 -2.56
CA THR A 370 29.72 5.33 -3.63
C THR A 370 30.25 6.40 -4.60
N GLY A 371 29.72 7.62 -4.58
CA GLY A 371 30.07 8.68 -5.52
C GLY A 371 29.17 8.76 -6.77
N ILE A 372 28.17 7.88 -6.87
CA ILE A 372 27.11 7.99 -7.89
C ILE A 372 26.31 9.28 -7.68
N GLN A 373 26.24 10.12 -8.70
CA GLN A 373 25.47 11.36 -8.71
C GLN A 373 25.23 11.85 -10.16
N PRO A 374 24.08 12.46 -10.46
CA PRO A 374 22.90 12.65 -9.62
C PRO A 374 22.01 11.40 -9.54
N ILE A 375 21.10 11.34 -8.56
CA ILE A 375 20.13 10.25 -8.42
C ILE A 375 18.72 10.78 -8.66
N THR A 376 18.02 10.24 -9.65
CA THR A 376 16.61 10.54 -9.86
C THR A 376 15.72 9.41 -9.37
N VAL A 377 14.45 9.71 -9.05
CA VAL A 377 13.47 8.73 -8.59
C VAL A 377 12.14 8.90 -9.31
N ALA A 378 11.42 7.80 -9.51
CA ALA A 378 10.07 7.79 -10.06
C ALA A 378 9.11 7.04 -9.14
N THR A 379 9.34 5.74 -8.94
CA THR A 379 8.40 4.87 -8.23
C THR A 379 8.11 5.32 -6.79
N THR A 380 9.13 5.77 -6.04
CA THR A 380 8.93 6.18 -4.64
C THR A 380 8.02 7.40 -4.51
N ILE A 381 8.08 8.34 -5.46
CA ILE A 381 7.26 9.57 -5.47
C ILE A 381 5.90 9.40 -6.17
N LEU A 382 5.62 8.19 -6.68
CA LEU A 382 4.28 7.77 -7.12
C LEU A 382 3.55 6.95 -6.04
N LYS A 383 4.21 6.62 -4.93
CA LYS A 383 3.61 5.97 -3.74
C LYS A 383 3.09 7.02 -2.75
N PRO A 384 2.22 6.64 -1.79
CA PRO A 384 1.63 7.58 -0.83
C PRO A 384 2.65 8.50 -0.13
N GLY A 385 2.32 9.78 -0.02
CA GLY A 385 3.24 10.86 0.34
C GLY A 385 3.86 11.58 -0.86
N GLY A 386 3.93 10.95 -2.03
CA GLY A 386 4.26 11.58 -3.30
C GLY A 386 5.56 12.39 -3.26
N TYR A 387 5.47 13.64 -3.75
CA TYR A 387 6.55 14.62 -3.76
C TYR A 387 7.16 14.89 -2.38
N GLU A 388 6.36 14.88 -1.31
CA GLU A 388 6.83 15.23 0.03
C GLU A 388 7.93 14.28 0.54
N ARG A 389 8.05 13.08 -0.06
CA ARG A 389 9.14 12.14 0.23
C ARG A 389 10.52 12.72 -0.08
N PHE A 390 10.65 13.64 -1.06
CA PHE A 390 11.93 14.26 -1.37
C PHE A 390 12.57 14.91 -0.15
N LYS A 391 11.79 15.48 0.77
CA LYS A 391 12.37 16.18 1.93
C LYS A 391 13.18 15.23 2.78
N GLN A 392 12.62 14.04 3.05
CA GLN A 392 13.30 13.01 3.82
C GLN A 392 14.53 12.48 3.09
N LEU A 393 14.44 12.30 1.77
CA LEU A 393 15.56 11.81 0.96
C LEU A 393 16.70 12.82 0.90
N SER A 394 16.40 14.10 0.66
CA SER A 394 17.38 15.18 0.54
C SER A 394 18.13 15.40 1.85
N VAL A 395 17.40 15.49 2.99
CA VAL A 395 18.01 15.59 4.32
C VAL A 395 18.94 14.39 4.60
N ARG A 396 18.58 13.19 4.14
CA ARG A 396 19.38 11.98 4.36
C ARG A 396 20.71 11.95 3.59
N VAL A 397 20.80 12.63 2.45
CA VAL A 397 22.01 12.62 1.61
C VAL A 397 22.86 13.88 1.74
N GLU A 398 22.31 14.95 2.33
CA GLU A 398 22.91 16.28 2.39
C GLU A 398 24.33 16.28 3.00
N SER A 399 24.56 15.53 4.09
CA SER A 399 25.88 15.44 4.73
C SER A 399 26.93 14.65 3.92
N HIS A 400 26.55 14.08 2.78
CA HIS A 400 27.41 13.22 1.95
C HIS A 400 27.82 13.86 0.61
N LEU A 401 27.40 15.10 0.34
CA LEU A 401 27.75 15.79 -0.90
C LEU A 401 29.20 16.29 -0.86
N LYS A 402 29.98 15.98 -1.92
CA LYS A 402 31.43 16.22 -1.99
C LYS A 402 31.86 17.18 -3.11
N GLY A 403 30.95 18.01 -3.63
CA GLY A 403 31.26 18.94 -4.72
C GLY A 403 31.31 18.26 -6.09
N ALA A 404 32.33 18.61 -6.88
CA ALA A 404 32.53 18.05 -8.22
C ALA A 404 32.76 16.54 -8.20
N PHE A 405 32.37 15.86 -9.28
CA PHE A 405 32.60 14.42 -9.43
C PHE A 405 34.10 14.09 -9.37
N SER A 406 34.47 13.17 -8.46
CA SER A 406 35.86 12.75 -8.24
C SER A 406 36.10 11.26 -8.48
N GLY A 407 35.13 10.56 -9.07
CA GLY A 407 35.16 9.10 -9.26
C GLY A 407 34.22 8.33 -8.33
N ILE A 408 33.92 7.09 -8.71
CA ILE A 408 33.09 6.13 -7.98
C ILE A 408 33.98 5.19 -7.17
N ASP A 409 33.63 4.98 -5.90
CA ASP A 409 34.19 3.94 -5.04
C ASP A 409 33.68 2.56 -5.50
N VAL A 410 34.51 1.90 -6.29
CA VAL A 410 34.19 0.61 -6.92
C VAL A 410 33.99 -0.50 -5.88
N ASP A 411 34.77 -0.49 -4.79
CA ASP A 411 34.70 -1.54 -3.78
C ASP A 411 33.44 -1.40 -2.93
N ALA A 412 33.11 -0.17 -2.51
CA ALA A 412 31.85 0.11 -1.82
C ALA A 412 30.64 -0.26 -2.69
N LEU A 413 30.69 0.01 -4.00
CA LEU A 413 29.60 -0.33 -4.92
C LEU A 413 29.47 -1.85 -5.16
N LYS A 414 30.59 -2.58 -5.22
CA LYS A 414 30.58 -4.06 -5.30
C LYS A 414 29.96 -4.67 -4.04
N GLU A 415 30.31 -4.15 -2.86
CA GLU A 415 29.71 -4.60 -1.60
C GLU A 415 28.20 -4.33 -1.59
N LEU A 416 27.78 -3.14 -2.01
CA LEU A 416 26.37 -2.79 -2.11
C LEU A 416 25.59 -3.72 -3.06
N ALA A 417 26.14 -4.02 -4.23
CA ALA A 417 25.52 -4.93 -5.20
C ALA A 417 25.44 -6.38 -4.70
N LYS A 418 26.47 -6.85 -3.98
CA LYS A 418 26.49 -8.20 -3.38
C LYS A 418 25.42 -8.37 -2.29
N ASN A 419 25.17 -7.33 -1.50
CA ASN A 419 24.28 -7.40 -0.34
C ASN A 419 22.78 -7.38 -0.70
N VAL A 420 22.43 -7.04 -1.96
CA VAL A 420 21.03 -6.91 -2.39
C VAL A 420 20.22 -8.19 -2.16
N ALA A 421 20.79 -9.35 -2.48
CA ALA A 421 20.13 -10.65 -2.35
C ALA A 421 19.69 -10.98 -0.91
N SER A 422 20.34 -10.36 0.09
CA SER A 422 20.07 -10.58 1.51
C SER A 422 19.23 -9.48 2.16
N ASN A 423 18.96 -8.38 1.44
CA ASN A 423 18.30 -7.22 2.01
C ASN A 423 16.77 -7.38 1.97
N LYS A 424 16.14 -7.33 3.14
CA LYS A 424 14.69 -7.47 3.32
C LYS A 424 13.87 -6.46 2.51
N PHE A 425 14.39 -5.31 2.12
CA PHE A 425 13.60 -4.31 1.37
C PHE A 425 13.41 -4.67 -0.12
N HIS A 426 14.17 -5.62 -0.66
CA HIS A 426 14.15 -5.95 -2.10
C HIS A 426 13.54 -7.32 -2.44
N VAL A 427 13.31 -8.18 -1.45
CA VAL A 427 12.71 -9.53 -1.64
C VAL A 427 11.19 -9.47 -1.75
N LYS A 428 10.58 -10.25 -2.66
CA LYS A 428 9.12 -10.22 -2.90
C LYS A 428 8.32 -10.48 -1.63
N SER A 429 8.77 -11.44 -0.82
CA SER A 429 8.10 -11.91 0.41
C SER A 429 7.89 -10.84 1.48
N THR A 430 8.53 -9.68 1.38
CA THR A 430 8.33 -8.58 2.32
C THR A 430 6.92 -7.97 2.25
N ARG A 431 6.25 -8.05 1.10
CA ARG A 431 4.83 -7.73 0.97
C ARG A 431 4.05 -9.04 0.78
N GLU A 432 3.33 -9.43 1.83
CA GLU A 432 2.61 -10.71 1.90
C GLU A 432 1.18 -10.66 1.33
N VAL A 433 0.70 -9.47 0.97
CA VAL A 433 -0.65 -9.25 0.45
C VAL A 433 -0.60 -8.59 -0.91
N ASP A 434 -1.45 -9.05 -1.82
CA ASP A 434 -1.58 -8.46 -3.16
C ASP A 434 -2.15 -7.05 -3.03
N SER A 435 -3.38 -6.95 -2.52
CA SER A 435 -4.03 -5.65 -2.31
C SER A 435 -4.60 -5.43 -0.92
N ARG A 436 -4.44 -4.19 -0.45
CA ARG A 436 -5.02 -3.70 0.80
C ARG A 436 -6.43 -3.10 0.65
N LYS A 437 -6.98 -3.05 -0.56
CA LYS A 437 -8.35 -2.58 -0.81
C LYS A 437 -9.37 -3.36 0.01
N THR A 438 -10.43 -2.68 0.41
CA THR A 438 -11.59 -3.29 1.09
C THR A 438 -12.77 -3.32 0.14
N ASP A 439 -13.79 -4.12 0.44
CA ASP A 439 -14.98 -4.25 -0.43
C ASP A 439 -15.96 -3.06 -0.36
N SER A 440 -15.70 -2.04 0.47
CA SER A 440 -16.53 -0.83 0.50
C SER A 440 -16.39 -0.04 -0.81
N LYS A 441 -17.50 0.52 -1.29
CA LYS A 441 -17.50 1.46 -2.42
C LYS A 441 -16.87 2.80 -2.05
N LEU A 442 -16.38 3.51 -3.06
CA LEU A 442 -15.89 4.88 -2.92
C LEU A 442 -17.06 5.85 -2.96
N ASP A 443 -17.33 6.51 -1.85
CA ASP A 443 -18.42 7.47 -1.76
C ASP A 443 -18.05 8.81 -2.42
N LEU A 444 -19.06 9.46 -3.03
CA LEU A 444 -18.93 10.75 -3.72
C LEU A 444 -18.54 11.88 -2.75
N TYR A 445 -19.01 11.81 -1.50
CA TYR A 445 -18.67 12.67 -0.38
C TYR A 445 -18.20 11.80 0.81
N ASP A 446 -17.54 12.39 1.81
CA ASP A 446 -17.17 11.72 3.08
C ASP A 446 -16.39 10.40 2.93
N CYS A 447 -15.42 10.35 2.01
CA CYS A 447 -14.74 9.12 1.66
C CYS A 447 -13.58 8.71 2.59
N TYR A 448 -13.27 9.44 3.66
CA TYR A 448 -12.17 9.04 4.55
C TYR A 448 -12.58 7.86 5.43
N LYS A 449 -11.67 6.91 5.60
CA LYS A 449 -11.86 5.75 6.47
C LYS A 449 -10.53 5.16 6.91
N ALA A 450 -10.55 4.44 8.02
CA ALA A 450 -9.43 3.63 8.46
C ALA A 450 -9.61 2.19 7.97
N PRO A 451 -8.94 1.74 6.89
CA PRO A 451 -9.17 0.40 6.33
C PRO A 451 -8.80 -0.75 7.29
N CYS A 452 -7.97 -0.48 8.30
CA CYS A 452 -7.71 -1.45 9.38
C CYS A 452 -8.94 -1.69 10.27
N LYS A 453 -9.81 -0.68 10.43
CA LYS A 453 -11.09 -0.73 11.15
C LYS A 453 -12.19 -1.21 10.19
N ASP A 454 -12.44 -0.45 9.14
CA ASP A 454 -13.55 -0.64 8.20
C ASP A 454 -13.11 -1.57 7.05
N GLY A 455 -13.52 -2.84 7.11
CA GLY A 455 -13.15 -3.88 6.15
C GLY A 455 -11.93 -4.73 6.55
N GLY A 456 -11.15 -4.28 7.54
CA GLY A 456 -9.99 -5.01 8.08
C GLY A 456 -10.30 -5.82 9.34
N CYS A 457 -10.89 -5.19 10.36
CA CYS A 457 -11.16 -5.83 11.64
C CYS A 457 -12.62 -6.30 11.72
N PRO A 458 -12.92 -7.60 11.92
CA PRO A 458 -14.30 -8.08 11.95
C PRO A 458 -15.20 -7.49 13.04
N ILE A 459 -14.60 -6.94 14.11
CA ILE A 459 -15.31 -6.28 15.21
C ILE A 459 -15.32 -4.75 15.07
N GLU A 460 -14.78 -4.20 13.98
CA GLU A 460 -14.64 -2.76 13.71
C GLU A 460 -13.96 -2.01 14.86
N GLN A 461 -12.91 -2.63 15.41
CA GLN A 461 -12.20 -2.07 16.56
C GLN A 461 -11.58 -0.72 16.20
N GLN A 462 -11.66 0.21 17.16
CA GLN A 462 -11.18 1.59 17.08
C GLN A 462 -9.65 1.67 17.15
N ILE A 463 -9.02 1.16 16.08
CA ILE A 463 -7.57 0.95 15.98
C ILE A 463 -6.79 2.27 15.98
N PRO A 464 -7.11 3.29 15.15
CA PRO A 464 -6.40 4.57 15.19
C PRO A 464 -6.36 5.20 16.59
N GLU A 465 -7.48 5.11 17.32
CA GLU A 465 -7.65 5.68 18.66
C GLU A 465 -6.74 5.00 19.68
N TYR A 466 -6.81 3.66 19.81
CA TYR A 466 -5.99 2.99 20.82
C TYR A 466 -4.51 3.02 20.46
N LEU A 467 -4.14 3.03 19.17
CA LEU A 467 -2.74 3.19 18.76
C LEU A 467 -2.19 4.54 19.20
N LYS A 468 -2.98 5.62 19.06
CA LYS A 468 -2.60 6.93 19.58
C LYS A 468 -2.41 6.91 21.10
N LEU A 469 -3.31 6.28 21.85
CA LEU A 469 -3.18 6.19 23.31
C LEU A 469 -1.98 5.33 23.74
N VAL A 470 -1.67 4.25 23.01
CA VAL A 470 -0.46 3.43 23.22
C VAL A 470 0.81 4.22 22.93
N SER A 471 0.83 5.07 21.90
CA SER A 471 1.98 5.94 21.60
C SER A 471 2.30 6.93 22.73
N GLU A 472 1.29 7.28 23.53
CA GLU A 472 1.40 8.19 24.68
C GLU A 472 1.53 7.43 26.02
N GLU A 473 1.71 6.10 25.97
CA GLU A 473 1.76 5.21 27.15
C GLU A 473 0.52 5.29 28.05
N LYS A 474 -0.61 5.80 27.53
CA LYS A 474 -1.91 5.87 28.21
C LYS A 474 -2.63 4.52 28.15
N TYR A 475 -1.99 3.47 28.67
CA TYR A 475 -2.49 2.09 28.54
C TYR A 475 -3.86 1.86 29.17
N ASP A 476 -4.18 2.53 30.28
CA ASP A 476 -5.50 2.46 30.92
C ASP A 476 -6.63 2.94 29.98
N GLU A 477 -6.40 4.06 29.28
CA GLU A 477 -7.36 4.60 28.31
C GLU A 477 -7.40 3.75 27.04
N ALA A 478 -6.23 3.33 26.54
CA ALA A 478 -6.15 2.45 25.37
C ALA A 478 -6.94 1.14 25.59
N PHE A 479 -6.79 0.51 26.77
CA PHE A 479 -7.51 -0.69 27.11
C PHE A 479 -9.02 -0.46 27.20
N ARG A 480 -9.46 0.68 27.76
CA ARG A 480 -10.88 1.06 27.76
C ARG A 480 -11.44 1.11 26.35
N VAL A 481 -10.76 1.78 25.42
CA VAL A 481 -11.15 1.85 24.01
C VAL A 481 -11.20 0.46 23.37
N ILE A 482 -10.17 -0.36 23.56
CA ILE A 482 -10.12 -1.74 23.06
C ILE A 482 -11.32 -2.55 23.57
N SER A 483 -11.66 -2.42 24.85
CA SER A 483 -12.72 -3.20 25.51
C SER A 483 -14.14 -2.86 25.04
N ILE A 484 -14.35 -1.70 24.39
CA ILE A 484 -15.65 -1.33 23.80
C ILE A 484 -16.07 -2.38 22.78
N ASP A 485 -15.18 -2.74 21.86
CA ASP A 485 -15.52 -3.61 20.72
C ASP A 485 -15.06 -5.06 20.87
N ASN A 486 -14.28 -5.35 21.92
CA ASN A 486 -13.60 -6.62 22.08
C ASN A 486 -13.75 -7.20 23.48
N ALA A 487 -14.50 -8.30 23.57
CA ALA A 487 -14.69 -9.02 24.81
C ALA A 487 -13.48 -9.89 25.20
N ASN A 488 -12.54 -10.13 24.27
CA ASN A 488 -11.38 -11.01 24.51
C ASN A 488 -10.05 -10.35 24.08
N PRO A 489 -9.68 -9.19 24.68
CA PRO A 489 -8.49 -8.46 24.32
C PRO A 489 -7.19 -9.21 24.58
N ALA A 490 -7.08 -10.03 25.64
CA ALA A 490 -5.85 -10.80 25.89
C ALA A 490 -5.66 -11.92 24.85
N ILE A 491 -6.71 -12.67 24.55
CA ILE A 491 -6.67 -13.72 23.52
C ILE A 491 -6.36 -13.11 22.16
N THR A 492 -7.08 -12.07 21.76
CA THR A 492 -6.85 -11.41 20.45
C THR A 492 -5.55 -10.59 20.39
N GLY A 493 -4.99 -10.18 21.52
CA GLY A 493 -3.65 -9.59 21.61
C GLY A 493 -2.54 -10.63 21.46
N THR A 494 -2.86 -11.92 21.55
CA THR A 494 -1.89 -13.01 21.49
C THR A 494 -1.96 -13.78 20.17
N ILE A 495 -3.16 -14.18 19.73
CA ILE A 495 -3.34 -15.16 18.63
C ILE A 495 -4.30 -14.72 17.53
N CYS A 496 -4.75 -13.46 17.50
CA CYS A 496 -5.54 -13.01 16.35
C CYS A 496 -4.70 -13.10 15.07
N ASP A 497 -5.39 -13.29 13.94
CA ASP A 497 -4.84 -13.41 12.60
C ASP A 497 -4.59 -12.03 11.93
N HIS A 498 -4.92 -10.93 12.62
CA HIS A 498 -4.63 -9.54 12.24
C HIS A 498 -4.92 -9.17 10.79
N GLN A 499 -6.10 -9.53 10.28
CA GLN A 499 -6.57 -9.08 8.97
C GLN A 499 -6.55 -7.54 8.82
N CYS A 500 -6.66 -6.80 9.93
CA CYS A 500 -6.48 -5.36 9.97
C CYS A 500 -5.09 -4.88 9.48
N GLN A 501 -4.02 -5.66 9.68
CA GLN A 501 -2.67 -5.34 9.19
C GLN A 501 -2.59 -5.50 7.67
N ASN A 502 -3.29 -6.48 7.10
CA ASN A 502 -3.39 -6.71 5.66
C ASN A 502 -4.10 -5.57 4.91
N LYS A 503 -4.81 -4.71 5.64
CA LYS A 503 -5.52 -3.54 5.11
C LYS A 503 -4.85 -2.21 5.47
N CYS A 504 -3.77 -2.23 6.24
CA CYS A 504 -3.09 -1.02 6.73
C CYS A 504 -2.47 -0.23 5.56
N THR A 505 -2.76 1.07 5.47
CA THR A 505 -2.18 1.97 4.45
C THR A 505 -0.65 2.00 4.47
N ARG A 506 -0.02 1.70 5.62
CA ARG A 506 1.45 1.64 5.73
C ARG A 506 2.09 0.53 4.89
N LEU A 507 1.33 -0.45 4.40
CA LEU A 507 1.81 -1.42 3.40
C LEU A 507 2.36 -0.76 2.12
N ASP A 508 1.86 0.42 1.75
CA ASP A 508 2.31 1.14 0.55
C ASP A 508 3.46 2.13 0.84
N TYR A 509 3.82 2.27 2.11
CA TYR A 509 5.02 2.97 2.55
C TYR A 509 6.15 1.97 2.74
N GLU A 510 5.93 1.00 3.62
CA GLU A 510 6.91 0.02 4.09
C GLU A 510 6.22 -1.28 4.56
N LYS A 511 6.07 -1.46 5.87
CA LYS A 511 5.36 -2.54 6.56
C LYS A 511 4.16 -2.01 7.34
N PRO A 512 3.13 -2.83 7.57
CA PRO A 512 1.99 -2.46 8.38
C PRO A 512 2.41 -2.09 9.81
N LEU A 513 1.51 -1.45 10.55
CA LEU A 513 1.68 -1.23 11.99
C LEU A 513 1.61 -2.56 12.74
N GLU A 514 2.35 -2.70 13.83
CA GLU A 514 2.28 -3.86 14.73
C GLU A 514 1.02 -3.79 15.62
N ILE A 515 -0.16 -3.85 14.98
CA ILE A 515 -1.48 -3.64 15.57
C ILE A 515 -1.76 -4.66 16.68
N ARG A 516 -1.38 -5.94 16.50
CA ARG A 516 -1.46 -6.97 17.56
C ARG A 516 -0.65 -6.58 18.77
N TYR A 517 0.60 -6.19 18.52
CA TYR A 517 1.57 -5.93 19.56
C TYR A 517 1.16 -4.74 20.43
N ALA A 518 0.70 -3.65 19.81
CA ALA A 518 0.16 -2.49 20.51
C ALA A 518 -1.06 -2.84 21.40
N LYS A 519 -1.96 -3.71 20.91
CA LYS A 519 -3.07 -4.23 21.72
C LYS A 519 -2.55 -5.03 22.92
N ASN A 520 -1.55 -5.88 22.70
CA ASN A 520 -0.96 -6.68 23.76
C ASN A 520 -0.25 -5.82 24.82
N LEU A 521 0.41 -4.73 24.42
CA LEU A 521 0.98 -3.74 25.34
C LEU A 521 -0.10 -3.15 26.26
N ALA A 522 -1.25 -2.73 25.70
CA ALA A 522 -2.35 -2.23 26.51
C ALA A 522 -2.91 -3.30 27.46
N VAL A 523 -3.04 -4.55 27.00
CA VAL A 523 -3.48 -5.69 27.82
C VAL A 523 -2.54 -5.90 29.02
N ILE A 524 -1.24 -6.07 28.77
CA ILE A 524 -0.26 -6.42 29.79
C ILE A 524 -0.15 -5.32 30.86
N ASN A 525 -0.29 -4.05 30.46
CA ASN A 525 -0.12 -2.92 31.37
C ASN A 525 -1.40 -2.49 32.10
N ALA A 526 -2.61 -2.77 31.58
CA ALA A 526 -3.84 -2.18 32.10
C ALA A 526 -4.99 -3.14 32.40
N GLN A 527 -5.06 -4.34 31.80
CA GLN A 527 -6.24 -5.20 31.93
C GLN A 527 -6.50 -5.63 33.38
N ASP A 528 -5.48 -6.04 34.12
CA ASP A 528 -5.64 -6.53 35.50
C ASP A 528 -6.19 -5.40 36.41
N LYS A 529 -5.66 -4.19 36.24
CA LYS A 529 -6.15 -2.99 36.93
C LYS A 529 -7.58 -2.65 36.51
N PHE A 530 -7.92 -2.75 35.22
CA PHE A 530 -9.28 -2.54 34.73
C PHE A 530 -10.26 -3.51 35.40
N ILE A 531 -9.96 -4.82 35.38
CA ILE A 531 -10.78 -5.88 35.98
C ILE A 531 -10.97 -5.65 37.48
N SER A 532 -9.91 -5.25 38.20
CA SER A 532 -9.98 -4.99 39.65
C SER A 532 -10.96 -3.86 40.01
N ASN A 533 -11.15 -2.90 39.11
CA ASN A 533 -12.02 -1.74 39.28
C ASN A 533 -13.44 -1.96 38.73
N LEU A 534 -13.69 -3.08 38.02
CA LEU A 534 -15.01 -3.40 37.52
C LEU A 534 -15.98 -3.66 38.67
N LYS A 535 -17.15 -3.04 38.58
CA LYS A 535 -18.29 -3.31 39.46
C LYS A 535 -19.34 -4.07 38.66
N ALA A 536 -20.06 -4.97 39.33
CA ALA A 536 -21.19 -5.65 38.72
C ALA A 536 -22.23 -4.61 38.27
N ILE A 537 -22.67 -4.72 37.01
CA ILE A 537 -23.63 -3.79 36.42
C ILE A 537 -25.03 -4.12 36.93
N SER A 538 -25.83 -3.12 37.33
CA SER A 538 -27.23 -3.34 37.72
C SER A 538 -28.05 -3.84 36.53
N LYS A 539 -29.05 -4.68 36.79
CA LYS A 539 -29.99 -5.12 35.75
C LYS A 539 -30.80 -3.93 35.25
N LYS A 540 -30.96 -3.80 33.93
CA LYS A 540 -31.81 -2.79 33.27
C LYS A 540 -33.13 -3.36 32.76
N THR A 541 -33.28 -4.68 32.82
CA THR A 541 -34.45 -5.42 32.36
C THR A 541 -34.61 -6.70 33.19
N ASP A 542 -35.84 -7.20 33.29
CA ASP A 542 -36.14 -8.51 33.88
C ASP A 542 -35.97 -9.67 32.88
N LYS A 543 -35.66 -9.34 31.62
CA LYS A 543 -35.47 -10.29 30.52
C LYS A 543 -34.15 -11.04 30.65
N LYS A 544 -34.17 -12.34 30.33
CA LYS A 544 -33.02 -13.24 30.54
C LYS A 544 -32.57 -13.90 29.25
N VAL A 545 -31.26 -14.15 29.15
CA VAL A 545 -30.64 -14.82 28.01
C VAL A 545 -29.89 -16.07 28.44
N ALA A 546 -30.17 -17.19 27.78
CA ALA A 546 -29.38 -18.41 27.88
C ALA A 546 -28.36 -18.48 26.74
N VAL A 547 -27.09 -18.70 27.06
CA VAL A 547 -26.02 -18.91 26.07
C VAL A 547 -25.51 -20.33 26.22
N ILE A 548 -25.49 -21.09 25.13
CA ILE A 548 -25.08 -22.50 25.12
C ILE A 548 -23.70 -22.61 24.49
N GLY A 549 -22.70 -22.94 25.28
CA GLY A 549 -21.28 -22.97 24.92
C GLY A 549 -20.54 -21.75 25.43
N ALA A 550 -19.47 -21.98 26.19
CA ALA A 550 -18.57 -20.95 26.72
C ALA A 550 -17.35 -20.72 25.80
N GLY A 551 -17.46 -20.93 24.50
CA GLY A 551 -16.44 -20.53 23.53
C GLY A 551 -16.34 -19.00 23.37
N ALA A 552 -15.41 -18.52 22.52
CA ALA A 552 -15.21 -17.09 22.29
C ALA A 552 -16.49 -16.34 21.91
N ALA A 553 -17.32 -16.90 21.02
CA ALA A 553 -18.61 -16.32 20.64
C ALA A 553 -19.60 -16.23 21.81
N GLY A 554 -19.74 -17.32 22.59
CA GLY A 554 -20.67 -17.37 23.72
C GLY A 554 -20.29 -16.40 24.83
N ILE A 555 -19.01 -16.40 25.24
CA ILE A 555 -18.49 -15.47 26.25
C ILE A 555 -18.60 -14.03 25.77
N SER A 556 -18.30 -13.74 24.51
CA SER A 556 -18.44 -12.39 23.96
C SER A 556 -19.88 -11.88 24.03
N THR A 557 -20.82 -12.71 23.57
CA THR A 557 -22.25 -12.38 23.61
C THR A 557 -22.71 -12.14 25.05
N ALA A 558 -22.34 -13.03 25.96
CA ALA A 558 -22.71 -12.93 27.37
C ALA A 558 -22.12 -11.69 28.04
N LEU A 559 -20.84 -11.38 27.80
CA LEU A 559 -20.17 -10.21 28.35
C LEU A 559 -20.83 -8.92 27.85
N PHE A 560 -21.04 -8.79 26.53
CA PHE A 560 -21.63 -7.59 25.95
C PHE A 560 -23.08 -7.36 26.40
N LEU A 561 -23.91 -8.39 26.46
CA LEU A 561 -25.26 -8.29 27.02
C LEU A 561 -25.22 -7.91 28.51
N ARG A 562 -24.35 -8.57 29.28
CA ARG A 562 -24.28 -8.37 30.73
C ARG A 562 -23.84 -6.97 31.11
N ARG A 563 -22.83 -6.41 30.42
CA ARG A 563 -22.37 -5.03 30.68
C ARG A 563 -23.40 -3.97 30.28
N ASN A 564 -24.34 -4.31 29.39
CA ASN A 564 -25.51 -3.47 29.05
C ASN A 564 -26.73 -3.72 29.97
N GLY A 565 -26.60 -4.55 31.01
CA GLY A 565 -27.61 -4.73 32.06
C GLY A 565 -28.60 -5.85 31.83
N VAL A 566 -28.36 -6.76 30.88
CA VAL A 566 -29.17 -7.96 30.66
C VAL A 566 -28.64 -9.13 31.50
N GLU A 567 -29.53 -9.92 32.11
CA GLU A 567 -29.13 -11.12 32.85
C GLU A 567 -28.81 -12.26 31.89
N VAL A 568 -27.62 -12.86 32.03
CA VAL A 568 -27.14 -13.91 31.13
C VAL A 568 -26.55 -15.08 31.91
N THR A 569 -26.98 -16.29 31.52
CA THR A 569 -26.43 -17.55 32.01
C THR A 569 -25.80 -18.32 30.86
N VAL A 570 -24.51 -18.65 31.00
CA VAL A 570 -23.75 -19.47 30.06
C VAL A 570 -23.72 -20.92 30.54
N PHE A 571 -24.15 -21.83 29.68
CA PHE A 571 -24.18 -23.27 29.90
C PHE A 571 -23.04 -23.92 29.10
N GLU A 572 -22.07 -24.53 29.78
CA GLU A 572 -20.92 -25.20 29.17
C GLU A 572 -20.87 -26.67 29.57
N LYS A 573 -20.66 -27.54 28.58
CA LYS A 573 -20.61 -28.98 28.79
C LYS A 573 -19.31 -29.44 29.44
N ARG A 574 -18.21 -28.72 29.18
CA ARG A 574 -16.89 -28.98 29.75
C ARG A 574 -16.70 -28.22 31.07
N ASP A 575 -15.54 -28.39 31.70
CA ASP A 575 -15.19 -27.88 33.03
C ASP A 575 -14.47 -26.51 33.02
N ARG A 576 -14.03 -26.03 31.86
CA ARG A 576 -13.28 -24.78 31.65
C ARG A 576 -13.85 -23.96 30.49
N PRO A 577 -13.65 -22.63 30.49
CA PRO A 577 -14.18 -21.73 29.45
C PRO A 577 -13.42 -21.83 28.13
N PHE A 578 -13.83 -21.02 27.15
CA PHE A 578 -13.18 -20.70 25.88
C PHE A 578 -13.02 -21.82 24.84
N GLY A 579 -13.48 -23.04 25.10
CA GLY A 579 -13.57 -24.10 24.10
C GLY A 579 -12.23 -24.37 23.40
N ILE A 580 -12.19 -24.30 22.05
CA ILE A 580 -10.98 -24.57 21.25
C ILE A 580 -9.75 -23.80 21.76
N VAL A 581 -9.89 -22.54 22.18
CA VAL A 581 -8.75 -21.73 22.65
C VAL A 581 -8.14 -22.32 23.92
N GLU A 582 -8.96 -22.80 24.84
CA GLU A 582 -8.53 -23.39 26.12
C GLU A 582 -8.04 -24.83 25.96
N TYR A 583 -8.76 -25.66 25.21
CA TYR A 583 -8.51 -27.10 25.17
C TYR A 583 -7.56 -27.54 24.05
N VAL A 584 -7.53 -26.83 22.91
CA VAL A 584 -6.87 -27.31 21.70
C VAL A 584 -5.65 -26.47 21.34
N ILE A 585 -5.72 -25.13 21.42
CA ILE A 585 -4.60 -24.28 21.01
C ILE A 585 -3.40 -24.48 21.97
N PRO A 586 -2.19 -24.81 21.48
CA PRO A 586 -1.03 -25.11 22.35
C PRO A 586 -0.56 -23.95 23.24
N GLU A 587 0.10 -24.28 24.36
CA GLU A 587 0.61 -23.27 25.32
C GLU A 587 1.68 -22.35 24.70
N PHE A 588 2.46 -22.84 23.72
CA PHE A 588 3.44 -22.02 23.00
C PHE A 588 2.81 -20.99 22.05
N ARG A 589 1.51 -21.12 21.74
CA ARG A 589 0.74 -20.15 20.94
C ARG A 589 0.06 -19.13 21.84
N ILE A 590 -0.58 -19.60 22.92
CA ILE A 590 -1.25 -18.74 23.89
C ILE A 590 -1.04 -19.26 25.31
N PRO A 591 -0.47 -18.43 26.21
CA PRO A 591 -0.39 -18.79 27.63
C PRO A 591 -1.78 -18.87 28.26
N THR A 592 -1.99 -19.86 29.13
CA THR A 592 -3.26 -20.05 29.86
C THR A 592 -3.66 -18.81 30.67
N GLU A 593 -2.70 -18.03 31.16
CA GLU A 593 -2.95 -16.78 31.90
C GLU A 593 -3.69 -15.72 31.04
N MET A 594 -3.43 -15.67 29.73
CA MET A 594 -4.12 -14.74 28.83
C MET A 594 -5.60 -15.11 28.67
N ILE A 595 -5.89 -16.42 28.63
CA ILE A 595 -7.27 -16.93 28.56
C ILE A 595 -8.02 -16.60 29.87
N LYS A 596 -7.34 -16.82 31.01
CA LYS A 596 -7.89 -16.53 32.33
C LYS A 596 -8.24 -15.05 32.53
N ARG A 597 -7.40 -14.13 32.05
CA ARG A 597 -7.68 -12.67 32.12
C ARG A 597 -9.00 -12.30 31.48
N ASP A 598 -9.24 -12.78 30.25
CA ASP A 598 -10.49 -12.49 29.54
C ASP A 598 -11.71 -13.16 30.20
N PHE A 599 -11.53 -14.35 30.79
CA PHE A 599 -12.59 -15.03 31.53
C PHE A 599 -12.97 -14.28 32.82
N GLU A 600 -11.98 -13.84 33.59
CA GLU A 600 -12.22 -13.09 34.82
C GLU A 600 -12.89 -11.75 34.56
N MET A 601 -12.60 -11.11 33.42
CA MET A 601 -13.33 -9.93 32.98
C MET A 601 -14.83 -10.21 32.79
N ALA A 602 -15.20 -11.29 32.10
CA ALA A 602 -16.60 -11.68 31.91
C ALA A 602 -17.30 -11.98 33.26
N LYS A 603 -16.62 -12.70 34.16
CA LYS A 603 -17.13 -12.99 35.51
C LYS A 603 -17.33 -11.72 36.34
N LYS A 604 -16.40 -10.76 36.29
CA LYS A 604 -16.50 -9.52 37.07
C LYS A 604 -17.64 -8.60 36.60
N TYR A 605 -18.00 -8.63 35.31
CA TYR A 605 -19.21 -7.99 34.83
C TYR A 605 -20.50 -8.64 35.38
N GLY A 606 -20.41 -9.88 35.87
CA GLY A 606 -21.49 -10.60 36.53
C GLY A 606 -22.21 -11.60 35.63
N VAL A 607 -21.52 -12.18 34.64
CA VAL A 607 -22.04 -13.31 33.84
C VAL A 607 -22.09 -14.56 34.72
N GLU A 608 -23.22 -15.27 34.71
CA GLU A 608 -23.35 -16.56 35.39
C GLU A 608 -22.83 -17.69 34.49
N PHE A 609 -21.98 -18.56 35.01
CA PHE A 609 -21.45 -19.71 34.29
C PHE A 609 -21.85 -21.02 34.98
N ARG A 610 -22.40 -21.95 34.20
CA ARG A 610 -22.73 -23.32 34.61
C ARG A 610 -21.94 -24.30 33.76
N PHE A 611 -20.86 -24.81 34.33
CA PHE A 611 -19.99 -25.82 33.71
C PHE A 611 -20.50 -27.24 33.99
N ASN A 612 -20.00 -28.22 33.23
CA ASN A 612 -20.36 -29.63 33.34
C ASN A 612 -21.87 -29.89 33.17
N VAL A 613 -22.55 -29.08 32.37
CA VAL A 613 -23.96 -29.29 32.04
C VAL A 613 -24.10 -30.29 30.91
N ARG A 614 -25.27 -30.91 30.76
CA ARG A 614 -25.48 -31.84 29.65
C ARG A 614 -25.59 -31.08 28.33
N GLU A 615 -25.05 -31.69 27.27
CA GLU A 615 -25.08 -31.14 25.92
C GLU A 615 -26.47 -31.23 25.26
N ASP A 616 -27.39 -32.03 25.80
CA ASP A 616 -28.71 -32.30 25.26
C ASP A 616 -29.77 -31.24 25.60
N TYR A 617 -29.45 -29.96 25.35
CA TYR A 617 -30.38 -28.86 25.58
C TYR A 617 -31.67 -28.95 24.75
N ASN A 618 -32.76 -28.47 25.34
CA ASN A 618 -34.07 -28.33 24.71
C ASN A 618 -34.48 -26.84 24.68
N ILE A 619 -34.66 -26.29 23.49
CA ILE A 619 -35.00 -24.87 23.29
C ILE A 619 -36.36 -24.53 23.88
N ASP A 620 -37.36 -25.40 23.74
CA ASP A 620 -38.71 -25.15 24.28
C ASP A 620 -38.71 -25.13 25.82
N GLU A 621 -37.85 -25.94 26.45
CA GLU A 621 -37.64 -25.90 27.90
C GLU A 621 -36.90 -24.64 28.34
N LEU A 622 -35.81 -24.28 27.64
CA LEU A 622 -35.07 -23.05 27.92
C LEU A 622 -35.96 -21.81 27.77
N LYS A 623 -36.85 -21.78 26.76
CA LYS A 623 -37.77 -20.66 26.53
C LYS A 623 -38.85 -20.50 27.61
N LYS A 624 -39.01 -21.44 28.54
CA LYS A 624 -39.87 -21.26 29.73
C LYS A 624 -39.23 -20.34 30.77
N GLU A 625 -37.89 -20.30 30.82
CA GLU A 625 -37.12 -19.54 31.82
C GLU A 625 -36.36 -18.34 31.23
N TYR A 626 -36.02 -18.40 29.94
CA TYR A 626 -35.22 -17.40 29.23
C TYR A 626 -35.99 -16.84 28.02
N ASP A 627 -35.88 -15.54 27.81
CA ASP A 627 -36.56 -14.85 26.70
C ASP A 627 -35.81 -14.98 25.37
N PHE A 628 -34.48 -15.19 25.44
CA PHE A 628 -33.60 -15.39 24.29
C PHE A 628 -32.64 -16.55 24.53
N VAL A 629 -32.29 -17.26 23.45
CA VAL A 629 -31.32 -18.37 23.47
C VAL A 629 -30.26 -18.14 22.40
N VAL A 630 -28.99 -18.23 22.77
CA VAL A 630 -27.85 -18.12 21.83
C VAL A 630 -27.06 -19.42 21.84
N ILE A 631 -26.99 -20.08 20.69
CA ILE A 631 -26.28 -21.35 20.53
C ILE A 631 -24.88 -21.06 19.97
N ALA A 632 -23.86 -21.30 20.79
CA ALA A 632 -22.45 -21.04 20.52
C ALA A 632 -21.58 -22.30 20.74
N THR A 633 -22.07 -23.45 20.29
CA THR A 633 -21.45 -24.78 20.53
C THR A 633 -20.23 -25.06 19.67
N GLY A 634 -19.99 -24.29 18.60
CA GLY A 634 -18.81 -24.41 17.73
C GLY A 634 -18.86 -25.62 16.77
N SER A 635 -17.70 -25.98 16.21
CA SER A 635 -17.54 -27.11 15.29
C SER A 635 -16.50 -28.11 15.79
N TRP A 636 -16.95 -29.16 16.48
CA TRP A 636 -16.07 -30.15 17.13
C TRP A 636 -15.98 -31.49 16.38
N ASN A 637 -16.79 -31.71 15.34
CA ASN A 637 -16.75 -32.98 14.61
C ASN A 637 -15.53 -33.03 13.68
N ASN A 638 -14.91 -34.21 13.60
CA ASN A 638 -13.78 -34.43 12.70
C ASN A 638 -14.19 -34.26 11.23
N GLY A 639 -13.26 -33.75 10.44
CA GLY A 639 -13.45 -33.51 9.02
C GLY A 639 -13.39 -34.79 8.18
N TYR A 640 -12.90 -34.65 6.95
CA TYR A 640 -12.68 -35.81 6.08
C TYR A 640 -11.40 -36.54 6.53
N ASN A 641 -11.45 -37.86 6.66
CA ASN A 641 -10.29 -38.69 6.98
C ASN A 641 -10.05 -39.73 5.87
N PRO A 642 -8.98 -39.59 5.06
CA PRO A 642 -8.66 -40.55 3.99
C PRO A 642 -8.08 -41.88 4.52
N PHE A 643 -7.81 -41.99 5.82
CA PHE A 643 -7.17 -43.15 6.45
C PHE A 643 -8.10 -43.94 7.38
N LYS A 644 -9.42 -43.77 7.26
CA LYS A 644 -10.40 -44.36 8.17
C LYS A 644 -10.27 -45.90 8.31
N ASP A 645 -9.80 -46.58 7.26
CA ASP A 645 -9.61 -48.03 7.23
C ASP A 645 -8.16 -48.48 7.48
N SER A 646 -7.27 -47.56 7.88
CA SER A 646 -5.88 -47.88 8.16
C SER A 646 -5.73 -48.69 9.45
N LYS A 647 -4.74 -49.59 9.47
CA LYS A 647 -4.32 -50.32 10.67
C LYS A 647 -3.18 -49.62 11.43
N GLY A 648 -2.71 -48.48 10.93
CA GLY A 648 -1.65 -47.68 11.50
C GLY A 648 -2.11 -46.68 12.56
N LYS A 649 -1.15 -45.98 13.18
CA LYS A 649 -1.43 -44.94 14.16
C LYS A 649 -1.88 -43.65 13.46
N VAL A 650 -3.19 -43.45 13.37
CA VAL A 650 -3.80 -42.23 12.82
C VAL A 650 -4.53 -41.50 13.94
N LEU A 651 -4.17 -40.25 14.17
CA LEU A 651 -4.76 -39.35 15.16
C LEU A 651 -5.54 -38.25 14.45
N GLU A 652 -6.67 -37.85 15.00
CA GLU A 652 -7.42 -36.68 14.53
C GLU A 652 -6.87 -35.42 15.20
N ALA A 653 -6.81 -34.30 14.47
CA ALA A 653 -6.09 -33.10 14.92
C ALA A 653 -6.57 -32.54 16.26
N LEU A 654 -7.88 -32.46 16.48
CA LEU A 654 -8.43 -31.92 17.73
C LEU A 654 -8.06 -32.81 18.93
N ASP A 655 -8.22 -34.13 18.78
CA ASP A 655 -7.89 -35.11 19.81
C ASP A 655 -6.38 -35.08 20.13
N PHE A 656 -5.55 -35.04 19.09
CA PHE A 656 -4.10 -34.96 19.23
C PHE A 656 -3.65 -33.70 19.97
N LEU A 657 -4.17 -32.52 19.58
CA LEU A 657 -3.79 -31.25 20.18
C LEU A 657 -4.27 -31.14 21.63
N GLU A 658 -5.49 -31.62 21.92
CA GLU A 658 -6.04 -31.67 23.27
C GLU A 658 -5.21 -32.60 24.18
N GLU A 659 -4.88 -33.80 23.69
CA GLU A 659 -4.00 -34.74 24.41
C GLU A 659 -2.62 -34.12 24.62
N SER A 660 -2.03 -33.55 23.57
CA SER A 660 -0.71 -32.92 23.61
C SER A 660 -0.66 -31.79 24.62
N LYS A 661 -1.68 -30.93 24.68
CA LYS A 661 -1.75 -29.85 25.67
C LYS A 661 -1.86 -30.40 27.08
N SER A 662 -2.74 -31.37 27.31
CA SER A 662 -2.93 -31.97 28.65
C SER A 662 -1.69 -32.72 29.17
N LYS A 663 -0.88 -33.29 28.27
CA LYS A 663 0.33 -34.06 28.60
C LYS A 663 1.63 -33.26 28.45
N ASN A 664 1.57 -31.93 28.29
CA ASN A 664 2.75 -31.09 28.04
C ASN A 664 3.64 -31.63 26.90
N LEU A 665 3.02 -31.93 25.77
CA LEU A 665 3.62 -32.48 24.55
C LEU A 665 4.20 -33.91 24.70
N ASN A 666 4.01 -34.57 25.84
CA ASN A 666 4.45 -35.95 26.05
C ASN A 666 3.47 -36.96 25.46
N VAL A 667 3.49 -37.04 24.13
CA VAL A 667 2.70 -37.95 23.31
C VAL A 667 3.64 -38.82 22.49
N ASP A 668 3.44 -40.13 22.54
CA ASP A 668 4.23 -41.06 21.73
C ASP A 668 3.76 -40.98 20.27
N LEU A 669 4.64 -40.58 19.35
CA LEU A 669 4.33 -40.46 17.92
C LEU A 669 5.28 -41.28 17.02
N GLY A 670 6.28 -41.94 17.61
CA GLY A 670 7.43 -42.48 16.87
C GLY A 670 8.41 -41.39 16.43
N LYS A 671 9.27 -41.70 15.46
CA LYS A 671 10.34 -40.81 14.99
C LYS A 671 9.91 -39.91 13.84
N THR A 672 9.06 -40.42 12.95
CA THR A 672 8.62 -39.71 11.74
C THR A 672 7.11 -39.55 11.73
N VAL A 673 6.64 -38.31 11.69
CA VAL A 673 5.21 -37.98 11.75
C VAL A 673 4.78 -37.27 10.47
N MET A 674 3.58 -37.59 9.98
CA MET A 674 2.95 -36.88 8.87
C MET A 674 1.69 -36.14 9.32
N VAL A 675 1.65 -34.83 9.09
CA VAL A 675 0.45 -34.00 9.29
C VAL A 675 -0.20 -33.74 7.94
N VAL A 676 -1.51 -33.94 7.83
CA VAL A 676 -2.24 -33.75 6.58
C VAL A 676 -3.20 -32.58 6.70
N GLY A 677 -2.96 -31.51 5.93
CA GLY A 677 -3.78 -30.30 5.95
C GLY A 677 -2.98 -29.05 5.56
N GLY A 678 -3.59 -27.87 5.66
CA GLY A 678 -2.95 -26.61 5.32
C GLY A 678 -3.55 -25.38 5.99
N GLY A 679 -4.34 -25.56 7.05
CA GLY A 679 -4.85 -24.47 7.88
C GLY A 679 -4.01 -24.27 9.13
N ASP A 680 -4.33 -23.25 9.94
CA ASP A 680 -3.58 -22.96 11.18
C ASP A 680 -3.57 -24.16 12.14
N VAL A 681 -4.67 -24.92 12.23
CA VAL A 681 -4.71 -26.18 13.01
C VAL A 681 -3.65 -27.18 12.53
N SER A 682 -3.39 -27.26 11.23
CA SER A 682 -2.34 -28.13 10.68
C SER A 682 -0.95 -27.64 11.08
N MET A 683 -0.74 -26.32 11.14
CA MET A 683 0.52 -25.74 11.61
C MET A 683 0.73 -26.02 13.10
N ASP A 684 -0.31 -25.82 13.93
CA ASP A 684 -0.27 -26.15 15.35
C ASP A 684 0.03 -27.64 15.58
N CYS A 685 -0.61 -28.54 14.82
CA CYS A 685 -0.32 -29.98 14.87
C CYS A 685 1.13 -30.29 14.54
N ALA A 686 1.68 -29.72 13.46
CA ALA A 686 3.05 -29.98 13.05
C ALA A 686 4.07 -29.45 14.06
N ARG A 687 3.82 -28.25 14.58
CA ARG A 687 4.66 -27.59 15.59
C ARG A 687 4.59 -28.28 16.95
N ALA A 688 3.44 -28.84 17.34
CA ALA A 688 3.31 -29.66 18.53
C ALA A 688 4.00 -31.03 18.33
N ALA A 689 3.82 -31.67 17.18
CA ALA A 689 4.41 -32.97 16.87
C ALA A 689 5.94 -32.92 16.86
N ILE A 690 6.57 -31.92 16.24
CA ILE A 690 8.04 -31.83 16.17
C ILE A 690 8.67 -31.56 17.56
N ARG A 691 7.89 -31.04 18.51
CA ARG A 691 8.31 -30.83 19.91
C ARG A 691 8.05 -32.05 20.81
N ALA A 692 7.34 -33.06 20.32
CA ALA A 692 7.04 -34.24 21.11
C ALA A 692 8.32 -35.09 21.32
N PRO A 693 8.54 -35.66 22.51
CA PRO A 693 9.72 -36.48 22.78
C PRO A 693 9.84 -37.65 21.80
N GLY A 694 11.03 -37.81 21.19
CA GLY A 694 11.35 -38.92 20.29
C GLY A 694 11.05 -38.67 18.81
N VAL A 695 10.36 -37.58 18.47
CA VAL A 695 10.14 -37.17 17.07
C VAL A 695 11.41 -36.53 16.52
N GLU A 696 11.88 -37.06 15.39
CA GLU A 696 13.06 -36.57 14.67
C GLU A 696 12.66 -35.81 13.39
N LYS A 697 11.50 -36.13 12.79
CA LYS A 697 11.06 -35.54 11.53
C LYS A 697 9.54 -35.39 11.44
N VAL A 698 9.09 -34.23 10.97
CA VAL A 698 7.67 -33.97 10.67
C VAL A 698 7.50 -33.50 9.24
N TYR A 699 6.60 -34.17 8.51
CA TYR A 699 6.15 -33.78 7.18
C TYR A 699 4.76 -33.16 7.25
N LEU A 700 4.56 -31.98 6.67
CA LEU A 700 3.24 -31.41 6.45
C LEU A 700 2.85 -31.55 4.98
N ILE A 701 1.83 -32.34 4.70
CA ILE A 701 1.35 -32.63 3.35
C ILE A 701 0.18 -31.73 3.01
N TYR A 702 0.35 -30.90 1.98
CA TYR A 702 -0.69 -30.00 1.48
C TYR A 702 -0.96 -30.22 -0.01
N ARG A 703 -2.24 -30.38 -0.36
CA ARG A 703 -2.67 -30.73 -1.73
C ARG A 703 -2.57 -29.60 -2.75
N ARG A 704 -2.36 -28.34 -2.32
CA ARG A 704 -2.25 -27.17 -3.21
C ARG A 704 -0.88 -26.50 -3.05
N THR A 705 -0.69 -25.37 -3.73
CA THR A 705 0.52 -24.56 -3.67
C THR A 705 0.54 -23.65 -2.44
N LYS A 706 1.69 -23.06 -2.13
CA LYS A 706 1.88 -22.18 -0.97
C LYS A 706 0.96 -20.95 -1.02
N GLU A 707 0.71 -20.42 -2.21
CA GLU A 707 0.01 -19.15 -2.46
C GLU A 707 -1.47 -19.23 -2.08
N VAL A 708 -2.06 -20.42 -2.16
CA VAL A 708 -3.47 -20.68 -1.83
C VAL A 708 -3.62 -21.49 -0.54
N MET A 709 -2.60 -21.49 0.32
CA MET A 709 -2.63 -22.14 1.63
C MET A 709 -3.53 -21.34 2.61
N PRO A 710 -4.49 -21.99 3.29
CA PRO A 710 -5.36 -21.29 4.25
C PRO A 710 -4.65 -20.79 5.51
N ALA A 711 -3.55 -21.41 5.92
CA ALA A 711 -2.79 -21.00 7.09
C ALA A 711 -2.19 -19.61 6.91
N THR A 712 -2.12 -18.84 8.00
CA THR A 712 -1.53 -17.51 7.98
C THR A 712 -0.03 -17.59 7.65
N PRO A 713 0.54 -16.61 6.90
CA PRO A 713 1.96 -16.60 6.55
C PRO A 713 2.89 -16.69 7.77
N GLU A 714 2.49 -16.07 8.89
CA GLU A 714 3.20 -16.14 10.17
C GLU A 714 3.31 -17.58 10.67
N GLU A 715 2.21 -18.34 10.70
CA GLU A 715 2.24 -19.72 11.19
C GLU A 715 3.03 -20.66 10.27
N VAL A 716 2.94 -20.46 8.96
CA VAL A 716 3.77 -21.21 7.99
C VAL A 716 5.25 -20.93 8.22
N LYS A 717 5.62 -19.67 8.51
CA LYS A 717 7.00 -19.29 8.80
C LYS A 717 7.49 -19.95 10.10
N LEU A 718 6.71 -19.87 11.17
CA LEU A 718 7.05 -20.50 12.45
C LEU A 718 7.19 -22.02 12.34
N ALA A 719 6.33 -22.68 11.57
CA ALA A 719 6.44 -24.13 11.32
C ALA A 719 7.76 -24.48 10.61
N LYS A 720 8.19 -23.68 9.63
CA LYS A 720 9.49 -23.89 8.97
C LYS A 720 10.68 -23.62 9.89
N GLU A 721 10.61 -22.59 10.74
CA GLU A 721 11.63 -22.30 11.77
C GLU A 721 11.75 -23.44 12.79
N ASP A 722 10.64 -24.15 13.05
CA ASP A 722 10.61 -25.36 13.86
C ASP A 722 11.10 -26.63 13.11
N ASN A 723 11.63 -26.49 11.87
CA ASN A 723 12.10 -27.56 11.00
C ASN A 723 11.02 -28.53 10.49
N VAL A 724 9.78 -28.07 10.33
CA VAL A 724 8.72 -28.84 9.64
C VAL A 724 8.95 -28.83 8.12
N GLU A 725 9.00 -30.01 7.50
CA GLU A 725 9.14 -30.16 6.05
C GLU A 725 7.76 -30.10 5.37
N ILE A 726 7.47 -29.03 4.64
CA ILE A 726 6.19 -28.84 3.95
C ILE A 726 6.28 -29.36 2.51
N ILE A 727 5.45 -30.35 2.17
CA ILE A 727 5.34 -30.91 0.82
C ILE A 727 4.02 -30.42 0.19
N TYR A 728 4.15 -29.51 -0.77
CA TYR A 728 3.04 -28.95 -1.54
C TYR A 728 2.58 -29.90 -2.65
N LEU A 729 1.43 -29.57 -3.26
CA LEU A 729 0.87 -30.28 -4.41
C LEU A 729 0.83 -31.80 -4.19
N THR A 730 0.54 -32.27 -2.97
CA THR A 730 0.60 -33.70 -2.63
C THR A 730 -0.61 -34.11 -1.79
N SER A 731 -1.22 -35.24 -2.13
CA SER A 731 -2.38 -35.81 -1.42
C SER A 731 -2.03 -37.22 -0.96
N PRO A 732 -2.34 -37.60 0.29
CA PRO A 732 -2.21 -38.99 0.71
C PRO A 732 -3.41 -39.82 0.21
N ILE A 733 -3.14 -41.06 -0.21
CA ILE A 733 -4.14 -42.03 -0.68
C ILE A 733 -4.45 -43.06 0.40
N SER A 734 -3.42 -43.71 0.96
CA SER A 734 -3.58 -44.82 1.89
C SER A 734 -2.37 -44.94 2.82
N TYR A 735 -2.57 -45.63 3.94
CA TYR A 735 -1.54 -45.90 4.94
C TYR A 735 -1.70 -47.32 5.48
N ASP A 736 -0.64 -48.12 5.42
CA ASP A 736 -0.65 -49.53 5.87
C ASP A 736 -0.16 -49.75 7.32
N GLY A 737 0.24 -48.68 8.01
CA GLY A 737 0.85 -48.72 9.34
C GLY A 737 2.35 -48.47 9.37
N LYS A 738 3.00 -48.38 8.21
CA LYS A 738 4.39 -47.96 8.08
C LYS A 738 4.65 -47.09 6.86
N THR A 739 3.99 -47.36 5.74
CA THR A 739 4.17 -46.68 4.46
C THR A 739 2.89 -45.99 4.03
N VAL A 740 3.00 -44.72 3.65
CA VAL A 740 1.94 -43.90 3.06
C VAL A 740 2.14 -43.85 1.55
N ILE A 741 1.07 -44.13 0.80
CA ILE A 741 1.04 -43.87 -0.64
C ILE A 741 0.60 -42.42 -0.85
N LEU A 742 1.46 -41.62 -1.49
CA LEU A 742 1.22 -40.23 -1.83
C LEU A 742 0.99 -40.08 -3.33
N GLU A 743 0.17 -39.11 -3.72
CA GLU A 743 -0.10 -38.75 -5.10
C GLU A 743 0.22 -37.28 -5.35
N LYS A 744 0.95 -37.03 -6.44
CA LYS A 744 1.26 -35.69 -6.90
C LYS A 744 0.02 -35.06 -7.53
N ASN A 745 -0.17 -33.77 -7.24
CA ASN A 745 -1.22 -32.95 -7.81
C ASN A 745 -0.62 -31.83 -8.69
N GLU A 746 -1.49 -31.24 -9.48
CA GLU A 746 -1.31 -29.95 -10.12
C GLU A 746 -2.43 -29.01 -9.68
N LEU A 747 -2.18 -27.69 -9.79
CA LEU A 747 -3.18 -26.68 -9.46
C LEU A 747 -3.89 -26.23 -10.75
N VAL A 748 -5.19 -26.51 -10.85
CA VAL A 748 -6.04 -26.07 -11.96
C VAL A 748 -7.20 -25.26 -11.37
N ASN A 749 -7.30 -23.97 -11.70
CA ASN A 749 -8.35 -23.06 -11.19
C ASN A 749 -8.47 -23.09 -9.65
N ASN A 750 -7.34 -22.98 -8.95
CA ASN A 750 -7.24 -23.07 -7.48
C ASN A 750 -7.72 -24.40 -6.86
N LYS A 751 -7.93 -25.43 -7.69
CA LYS A 751 -8.28 -26.79 -7.26
C LYS A 751 -7.10 -27.72 -7.50
N ALA A 752 -6.90 -28.64 -6.56
CA ALA A 752 -5.92 -29.70 -6.72
C ALA A 752 -6.51 -30.78 -7.65
N VAL A 753 -5.78 -31.12 -8.70
CA VAL A 753 -6.11 -32.21 -9.63
C VAL A 753 -4.98 -33.23 -9.56
N SER A 754 -5.33 -34.51 -9.44
CA SER A 754 -4.36 -35.60 -9.38
C SER A 754 -3.64 -35.77 -10.72
N THR A 755 -2.32 -35.98 -10.70
CA THR A 755 -1.53 -36.30 -11.89
C THR A 755 -1.37 -37.81 -12.10
N GLY A 756 -1.89 -38.64 -11.20
CA GLY A 756 -1.69 -40.10 -11.19
C GLY A 756 -0.28 -40.58 -10.84
N VAL A 757 0.67 -39.66 -10.59
CA VAL A 757 2.06 -40.00 -10.23
C VAL A 757 2.11 -40.26 -8.73
N ARG A 758 2.54 -41.48 -8.35
CA ARG A 758 2.57 -41.94 -6.96
C ARG A 758 3.99 -42.03 -6.41
N SER A 759 4.11 -41.82 -5.11
CA SER A 759 5.34 -42.01 -4.34
C SER A 759 5.03 -42.61 -2.97
N GLU A 760 6.05 -43.12 -2.29
CA GLU A 760 5.93 -43.74 -0.98
C GLU A 760 6.69 -42.94 0.07
N LEU A 761 6.12 -42.82 1.26
CA LEU A 761 6.77 -42.19 2.41
C LEU A 761 6.60 -43.06 3.66
N GLN A 762 7.69 -43.34 4.37
CA GLN A 762 7.64 -44.09 5.63
C GLN A 762 7.39 -43.17 6.81
N VAL A 763 6.38 -43.48 7.62
CA VAL A 763 5.98 -42.68 8.79
C VAL A 763 5.48 -43.61 9.90
N ASP A 764 5.75 -43.23 11.15
CA ASP A 764 5.33 -43.97 12.34
C ASP A 764 3.91 -43.58 12.79
N SER A 765 3.50 -42.34 12.51
CA SER A 765 2.15 -41.86 12.79
C SER A 765 1.68 -40.78 11.83
N ILE A 766 0.35 -40.65 11.73
CA ILE A 766 -0.33 -39.63 10.93
C ILE A 766 -1.24 -38.80 11.82
N ILE A 767 -1.22 -37.48 11.65
CA ILE A 767 -2.18 -36.55 12.24
C ILE A 767 -3.06 -35.98 11.11
N ASN A 768 -4.33 -36.37 11.11
CA ASN A 768 -5.33 -35.88 10.16
C ASN A 768 -5.85 -34.50 10.61
N ALA A 769 -5.49 -33.44 9.88
CA ALA A 769 -5.88 -32.06 10.16
C ALA A 769 -6.74 -31.45 9.04
N ILE A 770 -7.54 -32.28 8.36
CA ILE A 770 -8.41 -31.85 7.25
C ILE A 770 -9.75 -31.31 7.78
N GLY A 771 -9.70 -30.11 8.37
CA GLY A 771 -10.86 -29.32 8.76
C GLY A 771 -11.77 -29.96 9.83
N THR A 772 -12.81 -29.22 10.22
CA THR A 772 -13.83 -29.65 11.18
C THR A 772 -15.22 -29.53 10.58
N LYS A 773 -16.19 -30.22 11.16
CA LYS A 773 -17.60 -30.15 10.80
C LYS A 773 -18.43 -29.66 11.97
N VAL A 774 -19.53 -28.99 11.64
CA VAL A 774 -20.56 -28.61 12.61
C VAL A 774 -21.35 -29.86 12.99
N ASP A 775 -21.63 -30.03 14.28
CA ASP A 775 -22.60 -31.02 14.73
C ASP A 775 -24.01 -30.45 14.61
N THR A 776 -24.79 -30.99 13.68
CA THR A 776 -26.12 -30.50 13.32
C THR A 776 -27.24 -31.31 13.99
N THR A 777 -26.89 -32.36 14.74
CA THR A 777 -27.85 -33.23 15.43
C THR A 777 -28.71 -32.45 16.42
N HIS A 778 -28.09 -31.53 17.18
CA HIS A 778 -28.77 -30.67 18.14
C HIS A 778 -29.70 -29.64 17.47
N TYR A 779 -29.34 -29.12 16.30
CA TYR A 779 -30.20 -28.24 15.52
C TYR A 779 -31.45 -28.98 15.01
N LYS A 780 -31.27 -30.19 14.47
CA LYS A 780 -32.40 -31.05 14.02
C LYS A 780 -33.33 -31.39 15.17
N LYS A 781 -32.78 -31.81 16.32
CA LYS A 781 -33.56 -32.18 17.52
C LYS A 781 -34.39 -31.01 18.04
N ASN A 782 -33.90 -29.79 17.91
CA ASN A 782 -34.57 -28.57 18.35
C ASN A 782 -35.37 -27.86 17.24
N ASN A 783 -35.64 -28.54 16.11
CA ASN A 783 -36.46 -28.02 15.00
C ASN A 783 -35.93 -26.73 14.35
N ILE A 784 -34.61 -26.48 14.39
CA ILE A 784 -33.99 -25.39 13.63
C ILE A 784 -33.92 -25.80 12.16
N THR A 785 -34.36 -24.91 11.27
CA THR A 785 -34.34 -25.17 9.83
C THR A 785 -32.92 -25.22 9.31
N LEU A 786 -32.60 -26.26 8.56
CA LEU A 786 -31.28 -26.46 7.96
C LEU A 786 -31.34 -26.27 6.45
N SER A 787 -30.22 -25.80 5.90
CA SER A 787 -29.97 -25.70 4.46
C SER A 787 -29.66 -27.06 3.85
N ASN A 788 -29.53 -27.10 2.52
CA ASN A 788 -29.11 -28.30 1.77
C ASN A 788 -27.70 -28.81 2.15
N LYS A 789 -26.88 -27.98 2.82
CA LYS A 789 -25.57 -28.35 3.36
C LYS A 789 -25.63 -28.81 4.82
N GLU A 790 -26.83 -29.05 5.33
CA GLU A 790 -27.13 -29.37 6.73
C GLU A 790 -26.74 -28.28 7.74
N LEU A 791 -26.44 -27.05 7.32
CA LEU A 791 -26.12 -25.92 8.19
C LEU A 791 -27.37 -25.11 8.57
N PRO A 792 -27.43 -24.48 9.77
CA PRO A 792 -28.59 -23.70 10.18
C PRO A 792 -28.83 -22.51 9.24
N ILE A 793 -30.09 -22.30 8.87
CA ILE A 793 -30.52 -21.10 8.14
C ILE A 793 -30.71 -19.98 9.16
N ILE A 794 -30.01 -18.86 8.93
CA ILE A 794 -30.02 -17.68 9.80
C ILE A 794 -30.18 -16.39 8.98
N ASN A 795 -30.74 -15.35 9.58
CA ASN A 795 -30.83 -14.01 8.99
C ASN A 795 -29.53 -13.19 9.18
N GLU A 796 -29.52 -11.92 8.74
CA GLU A 796 -28.35 -11.04 8.87
C GLU A 796 -27.89 -10.80 10.31
N HIS A 797 -28.77 -10.98 11.31
CA HIS A 797 -28.51 -10.85 12.75
C HIS A 797 -28.07 -12.17 13.40
N ASN A 798 -27.91 -13.24 12.62
CA ASN A 798 -27.67 -14.61 13.06
C ASN A 798 -28.86 -15.27 13.82
N GLU A 799 -30.07 -14.73 13.71
CA GLU A 799 -31.29 -15.35 14.25
C GLU A 799 -31.75 -16.50 13.36
N THR A 800 -32.16 -17.61 13.98
CA THR A 800 -32.61 -18.83 13.30
C THR A 800 -34.06 -18.73 12.83
N SER A 801 -34.61 -19.83 12.30
CA SER A 801 -36.04 -19.94 12.02
C SER A 801 -36.94 -19.89 13.27
N ILE A 802 -36.36 -20.00 14.47
CA ILE A 802 -37.08 -19.90 15.74
C ILE A 802 -36.85 -18.50 16.33
N LYS A 803 -37.95 -17.77 16.56
CA LYS A 803 -37.90 -16.42 17.15
C LYS A 803 -37.14 -16.40 18.49
N ASN A 804 -36.27 -15.41 18.62
CA ASN A 804 -35.36 -15.15 19.75
C ASN A 804 -34.29 -16.23 19.97
N VAL A 805 -34.00 -17.04 18.95
CA VAL A 805 -32.96 -18.08 19.00
C VAL A 805 -31.90 -17.78 17.95
N TYR A 806 -30.64 -17.69 18.37
CA TYR A 806 -29.50 -17.31 17.52
C TYR A 806 -28.45 -18.42 17.47
N VAL A 807 -27.62 -18.41 16.41
CA VAL A 807 -26.42 -19.26 16.29
C VAL A 807 -25.18 -18.40 16.09
N ALA A 808 -24.13 -18.63 16.87
CA ALA A 808 -22.91 -17.82 16.86
C ALA A 808 -21.63 -18.65 16.63
N GLY A 809 -20.61 -18.01 16.05
CA GLY A 809 -19.28 -18.60 15.87
C GLY A 809 -19.26 -19.77 14.88
N ASP A 810 -18.35 -20.71 15.10
CA ASP A 810 -18.09 -21.80 14.16
C ASP A 810 -19.31 -22.73 13.94
N GLY A 811 -20.29 -22.72 14.85
CA GLY A 811 -21.53 -23.48 14.72
C GLY A 811 -22.42 -23.07 13.55
N LYS A 812 -22.16 -21.91 12.92
CA LYS A 812 -22.91 -21.42 11.74
C LYS A 812 -22.51 -22.15 10.46
N ALA A 813 -21.21 -22.32 10.23
CA ALA A 813 -20.68 -22.75 8.93
C ALA A 813 -19.37 -23.56 8.99
N GLY A 814 -18.84 -23.84 10.18
CA GLY A 814 -17.53 -24.45 10.40
C GLY A 814 -16.48 -23.46 10.89
N ALA A 815 -15.25 -23.95 11.07
CA ALA A 815 -14.14 -23.20 11.64
C ALA A 815 -13.89 -21.83 10.96
N ALA A 816 -13.87 -20.79 11.78
CA ALA A 816 -13.49 -19.44 11.40
C ALA A 816 -12.34 -18.94 12.31
N THR A 817 -12.27 -17.63 12.57
CA THR A 817 -11.25 -17.03 13.44
C THR A 817 -11.88 -16.51 14.73
N VAL A 818 -11.10 -16.45 15.82
CA VAL A 818 -11.59 -16.01 17.14
C VAL A 818 -12.28 -14.64 17.06
N VAL A 819 -11.69 -13.68 16.33
CA VAL A 819 -12.26 -12.34 16.19
C VAL A 819 -13.59 -12.32 15.42
N LYS A 820 -13.81 -13.24 14.47
CA LYS A 820 -15.11 -13.40 13.79
C LYS A 820 -16.19 -13.95 14.73
N ALA A 821 -15.82 -14.85 15.64
CA ALA A 821 -16.71 -15.32 16.69
C ALA A 821 -17.10 -14.20 17.67
N ILE A 822 -16.17 -13.28 18.00
CA ILE A 822 -16.49 -12.07 18.80
C ILE A 822 -17.43 -11.14 18.03
N ALA A 823 -17.21 -10.97 16.73
CA ALA A 823 -18.08 -10.16 15.86
C ALA A 823 -19.52 -10.68 15.83
N ASP A 824 -19.72 -12.01 15.78
CA ASP A 824 -21.04 -12.61 15.91
C ASP A 824 -21.69 -12.27 17.25
N GLY A 825 -20.95 -12.32 18.35
CA GLY A 825 -21.47 -11.94 19.66
C GLY A 825 -21.85 -10.47 19.77
N LYS A 826 -21.04 -9.56 19.18
CA LYS A 826 -21.36 -8.13 19.07
C LYS A 826 -22.64 -7.90 18.28
N LYS A 827 -22.78 -8.55 17.13
CA LYS A 827 -23.96 -8.48 16.26
C LYS A 827 -25.24 -8.95 16.96
N ILE A 828 -25.20 -10.14 17.56
CA ILE A 828 -26.36 -10.71 18.29
C ILE A 828 -26.74 -9.82 19.47
N THR A 829 -25.75 -9.26 20.18
CA THR A 829 -26.01 -8.34 21.29
C THR A 829 -26.75 -7.09 20.82
N LYS A 830 -26.34 -6.48 19.70
CA LYS A 830 -27.03 -5.31 19.14
C LYS A 830 -28.51 -5.60 18.86
N ASP A 831 -28.80 -6.72 18.19
CA ASP A 831 -30.18 -7.13 17.86
C ASP A 831 -31.03 -7.41 19.12
N ILE A 832 -30.47 -8.11 20.12
CA ILE A 832 -31.19 -8.36 21.38
C ILE A 832 -31.46 -7.07 22.15
N LEU A 833 -30.49 -6.16 22.24
CA LEU A 833 -30.66 -4.88 22.94
C LEU A 833 -31.71 -4.00 22.23
N GLU A 834 -31.70 -3.96 20.90
CA GLU A 834 -32.72 -3.28 20.10
C GLU A 834 -34.13 -3.86 20.35
N LYS A 835 -34.28 -5.19 20.34
CA LYS A 835 -35.54 -5.88 20.68
C LYS A 835 -36.01 -5.62 22.11
N LEU A 836 -35.11 -5.20 22.99
CA LEU A 836 -35.38 -4.86 24.39
C LEU A 836 -35.55 -3.36 24.65
N ASP A 837 -35.45 -2.53 23.61
CA ASP A 837 -35.46 -1.06 23.73
C ASP A 837 -34.37 -0.55 24.69
N LEU A 838 -33.17 -1.15 24.60
CA LEU A 838 -32.00 -0.78 25.38
C LEU A 838 -30.92 -0.21 24.47
N GLU A 839 -30.32 0.90 24.91
CA GLU A 839 -29.11 1.43 24.29
C GLU A 839 -27.93 0.45 24.45
N ASN A 840 -27.12 0.35 23.40
CA ASN A 840 -25.86 -0.40 23.43
C ASN A 840 -24.68 0.52 23.69
N ASP A 841 -23.64 -0.02 24.32
CA ASP A 841 -22.42 0.71 24.67
C ASP A 841 -21.31 0.64 23.61
N PHE A 842 -21.62 0.24 22.36
CA PHE A 842 -20.67 0.23 21.25
C PHE A 842 -20.50 1.65 20.68
N VAL A 843 -19.96 2.56 21.49
CA VAL A 843 -19.79 3.97 21.16
C VAL A 843 -18.43 4.25 20.53
N ASN A 844 -18.39 5.19 19.57
CA ASN A 844 -17.14 5.68 19.01
C ASN A 844 -16.46 6.65 19.99
N TYR A 845 -15.24 6.31 20.42
CA TYR A 845 -14.33 7.13 21.18
C TYR A 845 -13.69 8.17 20.27
N LYS A 846 -14.19 9.40 20.30
CA LYS A 846 -13.65 10.48 19.45
C LYS A 846 -12.31 10.99 19.99
N LEU A 847 -11.22 10.65 19.32
CA LEU A 847 -9.89 11.17 19.60
C LEU A 847 -9.32 11.89 18.37
N LEU A 848 -9.68 13.17 18.23
CA LEU A 848 -9.20 14.00 17.12
C LEU A 848 -7.74 14.42 17.35
N GLN A 849 -6.92 14.28 16.31
CA GLN A 849 -5.54 14.75 16.33
C GLN A 849 -5.41 16.07 15.56
N GLU A 850 -4.44 16.89 15.97
CA GLU A 850 -4.10 18.09 15.22
C GLU A 850 -3.64 17.73 13.81
N GLN A 851 -4.18 18.42 12.80
CA GLN A 851 -3.88 18.12 11.39
C GLN A 851 -2.39 18.16 11.09
N VAL A 852 -1.67 19.17 11.62
CA VAL A 852 -0.21 19.30 11.43
C VAL A 852 0.53 18.04 11.88
N THR A 853 0.08 17.42 12.97
CA THR A 853 0.67 16.17 13.49
C THR A 853 0.43 15.00 12.53
N ILE A 854 -0.74 14.93 11.90
CA ILE A 854 -1.04 13.88 10.91
C ILE A 854 -0.20 14.08 9.64
N TYR A 855 -0.17 15.30 9.09
CA TYR A 855 0.59 15.61 7.88
C TYR A 855 2.10 15.47 8.06
N ASN A 856 2.63 15.74 9.25
CA ASN A 856 4.05 15.51 9.54
C ASN A 856 4.46 14.03 9.38
N LYS A 857 3.54 13.09 9.58
CA LYS A 857 3.78 11.64 9.41
C LYS A 857 3.66 11.16 7.96
N LYS A 858 2.98 11.91 7.10
CA LYS A 858 2.82 11.58 5.66
C LYS A 858 4.13 11.76 4.91
N GLY A 859 4.35 10.93 3.90
CA GLY A 859 5.60 10.91 3.13
C GLY A 859 6.86 10.51 3.92
N ILE A 860 6.73 10.08 5.18
CA ILE A 860 7.86 9.64 6.01
C ILE A 860 7.95 8.12 5.99
N LEU A 861 9.05 7.61 5.44
CA LEU A 861 9.42 6.21 5.45
C LEU A 861 10.19 5.86 6.74
N ARG A 862 9.78 4.80 7.43
CA ARG A 862 10.43 4.33 8.67
C ARG A 862 10.21 2.83 8.84
N ASP A 863 11.26 2.10 9.17
CA ASP A 863 11.18 0.65 9.44
C ASP A 863 10.28 0.36 10.65
N SER A 864 9.59 -0.79 10.64
CA SER A 864 8.73 -1.18 11.76
C SER A 864 9.56 -1.68 12.94
N CYS A 865 9.05 -1.47 14.15
CA CYS A 865 9.67 -1.93 15.39
C CYS A 865 8.61 -2.55 16.31
N LYS A 866 9.03 -3.40 17.26
CA LYS A 866 8.13 -4.05 18.23
C LYS A 866 8.20 -3.34 19.57
N ASP A 867 7.85 -2.07 19.58
CA ASP A 867 7.71 -1.23 20.77
C ASP A 867 6.56 -0.21 20.57
N SER A 868 6.31 0.65 21.57
CA SER A 868 5.25 1.66 21.50
C SER A 868 5.48 2.70 20.39
N SER A 869 6.73 2.96 20.00
CA SER A 869 7.06 3.96 18.98
C SER A 869 6.61 3.57 17.56
N ASP A 870 6.33 2.29 17.30
CA ASP A 870 5.74 1.86 16.03
C ASP A 870 4.36 2.50 15.81
N THR A 871 3.60 2.68 16.89
CA THR A 871 2.25 3.23 16.84
C THR A 871 2.23 4.71 16.41
N GLU A 872 3.34 5.44 16.59
CA GLU A 872 3.50 6.82 16.11
C GLU A 872 3.39 6.93 14.59
N ARG A 873 3.71 5.84 13.86
CA ARG A 873 3.58 5.78 12.40
C ARG A 873 2.12 5.78 11.95
N CYS A 874 1.13 5.60 12.82
CA CYS A 874 -0.28 5.60 12.41
C CYS A 874 -0.67 6.89 11.66
N LEU A 875 -1.25 6.71 10.47
CA LEU A 875 -1.65 7.80 9.57
C LEU A 875 -3.05 8.37 9.86
N VAL A 876 -3.83 7.74 10.76
CA VAL A 876 -5.15 8.22 11.17
C VAL A 876 -6.08 8.43 9.95
N CYS A 877 -6.18 7.39 9.11
CA CYS A 877 -6.72 7.48 7.76
C CYS A 877 -8.22 7.87 7.69
N ASP A 878 -8.95 7.72 8.79
CA ASP A 878 -10.34 8.15 8.99
C ASP A 878 -10.49 9.64 9.30
N GLN A 879 -9.42 10.32 9.72
CA GLN A 879 -9.42 11.78 9.92
C GLN A 879 -8.86 12.52 8.70
N VAL A 880 -7.76 12.02 8.13
CA VAL A 880 -7.13 12.58 6.94
C VAL A 880 -6.59 11.45 6.07
N CYS A 881 -7.29 11.11 5.00
CA CYS A 881 -6.81 10.14 4.03
C CYS A 881 -5.84 10.80 3.03
N ASP A 882 -6.33 11.73 2.20
CA ASP A 882 -5.67 12.38 1.04
C ASP A 882 -4.75 11.51 0.16
N ILE A 883 -4.84 10.17 0.23
CA ILE A 883 -3.92 9.29 -0.51
C ILE A 883 -3.98 9.58 -2.01
N CYS A 884 -5.18 9.81 -2.56
CA CYS A 884 -5.39 10.12 -3.97
C CYS A 884 -4.80 11.48 -4.40
N VAL A 885 -4.68 12.42 -3.46
CA VAL A 885 -4.02 13.72 -3.66
C VAL A 885 -2.50 13.51 -3.66
N ASP A 886 -2.01 12.78 -2.66
CA ASP A 886 -0.57 12.55 -2.46
C ASP A 886 0.05 11.80 -3.65
N VAL A 887 -0.63 10.77 -4.18
CA VAL A 887 -0.11 9.90 -5.26
C VAL A 887 -0.38 10.42 -6.67
N CYS A 888 -1.15 11.50 -6.84
CA CYS A 888 -1.47 12.02 -8.16
C CYS A 888 -0.26 12.78 -8.71
N PRO A 889 0.41 12.28 -9.78
CA PRO A 889 1.57 12.96 -10.33
C PRO A 889 1.21 14.33 -10.89
N ASN A 890 0.01 14.53 -11.43
CA ASN A 890 -0.38 15.83 -12.03
C ASN A 890 -1.10 16.77 -11.06
N ARG A 891 -1.24 16.38 -9.79
CA ARG A 891 -2.00 17.15 -8.78
C ARG A 891 -3.48 17.38 -9.15
N ALA A 892 -4.06 16.47 -9.94
CA ALA A 892 -5.46 16.51 -10.38
C ALA A 892 -6.49 16.20 -9.29
N ASN A 893 -6.09 15.57 -8.19
CA ASN A 893 -6.96 15.42 -7.02
C ASN A 893 -6.56 16.45 -5.96
N ILE A 894 -7.54 17.19 -5.44
CA ILE A 894 -7.36 18.25 -4.47
C ILE A 894 -8.23 17.97 -3.23
N SER A 895 -7.66 18.16 -2.04
CA SER A 895 -8.37 18.09 -0.76
C SER A 895 -8.80 19.50 -0.38
N LEU A 896 -10.11 19.76 -0.42
CA LEU A 896 -10.68 21.05 -0.05
C LEU A 896 -11.46 20.95 1.26
N VAL A 897 -11.60 22.08 1.95
CA VAL A 897 -12.44 22.19 3.15
C VAL A 897 -13.81 22.68 2.73
N ALA A 898 -14.84 21.90 3.02
CA ALA A 898 -16.24 22.22 2.78
C ALA A 898 -17.00 22.05 4.12
N GLU A 899 -17.03 23.10 4.94
CA GLU A 899 -17.67 23.03 6.25
C GLU A 899 -19.19 23.14 6.14
N SER A 900 -19.90 22.06 6.45
CA SER A 900 -21.36 22.02 6.51
C SER A 900 -21.81 20.90 7.45
N GLU A 901 -23.00 21.04 8.04
CA GLU A 901 -23.64 19.98 8.82
C GLU A 901 -24.08 18.79 7.94
N LEU A 902 -24.12 18.98 6.61
CA LEU A 902 -24.40 17.93 5.63
C LEU A 902 -23.27 16.90 5.50
N PHE A 903 -22.03 17.28 5.84
CA PHE A 903 -20.88 16.41 5.76
C PHE A 903 -20.43 15.94 7.14
N SER A 904 -20.26 14.64 7.29
CA SER A 904 -19.62 14.06 8.47
C SER A 904 -18.11 14.34 8.50
N GLN A 905 -17.52 14.64 7.34
CA GLN A 905 -16.12 14.97 7.18
C GLN A 905 -15.97 16.39 6.63
N LYS A 906 -15.17 17.22 7.32
CA LYS A 906 -14.94 18.60 6.88
C LYS A 906 -14.22 18.73 5.55
N ARG A 907 -13.51 17.69 5.12
CA ARG A 907 -12.68 17.71 3.91
C ARG A 907 -13.27 16.79 2.87
N GLN A 908 -13.34 17.31 1.64
CA GLN A 908 -13.85 16.60 0.48
C GLN A 908 -12.76 16.53 -0.58
N ILE A 909 -12.82 15.51 -1.43
CA ILE A 909 -11.91 15.36 -2.56
C ILE A 909 -12.59 15.89 -3.82
N LEU A 910 -11.94 16.87 -4.44
CA LEU A 910 -12.27 17.39 -5.77
C LEU A 910 -11.29 16.82 -6.78
N HIS A 911 -11.80 16.27 -7.88
CA HIS A 911 -11.02 15.93 -9.06
C HIS A 911 -11.07 17.09 -10.06
N VAL A 912 -9.95 17.43 -10.68
CA VAL A 912 -9.85 18.49 -11.71
C VAL A 912 -9.47 17.84 -13.03
N ASP A 913 -10.42 17.79 -13.95
CA ASP A 913 -10.31 17.02 -15.19
C ASP A 913 -9.16 17.50 -16.09
N GLY A 914 -9.01 18.82 -16.22
CA GLY A 914 -7.99 19.41 -17.11
C GLY A 914 -6.54 19.18 -16.67
N MET A 915 -6.29 18.62 -15.49
CA MET A 915 -4.95 18.18 -15.06
C MET A 915 -4.76 16.66 -15.18
N CYS A 916 -5.83 15.90 -15.44
CA CYS A 916 -5.82 14.45 -15.39
C CYS A 916 -5.62 13.83 -16.79
N ASN A 917 -4.45 13.25 -17.00
CA ASN A 917 -4.32 12.14 -17.94
C ASN A 917 -4.80 10.91 -17.16
N GLU A 918 -5.62 9.98 -17.64
CA GLU A 918 -6.18 8.95 -16.75
C GLU A 918 -5.18 7.83 -16.34
N CYS A 919 -4.05 8.18 -15.71
CA CYS A 919 -2.98 7.25 -15.38
C CYS A 919 -3.40 6.15 -14.40
N GLY A 920 -4.47 6.38 -13.62
CA GLY A 920 -5.07 5.40 -12.72
C GLY A 920 -4.39 5.25 -11.36
N ASN A 921 -3.25 5.90 -11.11
CA ASN A 921 -2.46 5.70 -9.89
C ASN A 921 -3.25 5.99 -8.60
N CYS A 922 -4.16 6.98 -8.61
CA CYS A 922 -5.03 7.26 -7.47
C CYS A 922 -6.06 6.15 -7.20
N GLY A 923 -6.48 5.41 -8.23
CA GLY A 923 -7.34 4.24 -8.12
C GLY A 923 -6.63 3.08 -7.45
N ILE A 924 -5.38 2.81 -7.81
CA ILE A 924 -4.54 1.75 -7.21
C ILE A 924 -4.47 1.90 -5.69
N PHE A 925 -4.18 3.10 -5.20
CA PHE A 925 -4.01 3.34 -3.76
C PHE A 925 -5.31 3.70 -3.01
N CYS A 926 -6.43 3.91 -3.69
CA CYS A 926 -7.70 4.15 -3.01
C CYS A 926 -8.04 2.96 -2.10
N PRO A 927 -8.31 3.14 -0.79
CA PRO A 927 -8.67 2.03 0.10
C PRO A 927 -10.05 1.42 -0.21
N HIS A 928 -10.84 2.06 -1.05
CA HIS A 928 -12.15 1.60 -1.50
C HIS A 928 -12.04 0.87 -2.83
N ASP A 929 -13.08 0.10 -3.14
CA ASP A 929 -13.38 -0.31 -4.50
C ASP A 929 -13.94 0.90 -5.27
N GLY A 930 -13.05 1.59 -5.97
CA GLY A 930 -13.31 2.81 -6.73
C GLY A 930 -12.05 3.51 -7.22
N ASN A 931 -12.26 4.51 -8.06
CA ASN A 931 -11.28 5.28 -8.81
C ASN A 931 -11.53 6.78 -8.58
N PRO A 932 -10.71 7.47 -7.77
CA PRO A 932 -10.95 8.88 -7.42
C PRO A 932 -11.12 9.81 -8.63
N TYR A 933 -10.35 9.59 -9.70
CA TYR A 933 -10.42 10.36 -10.94
C TYR A 933 -11.71 10.16 -11.76
N LYS A 934 -12.54 9.17 -11.41
CA LYS A 934 -13.83 8.86 -12.07
C LYS A 934 -15.02 9.08 -11.14
N ASP A 935 -14.84 8.77 -9.87
CA ASP A 935 -15.95 8.62 -8.93
C ASP A 935 -16.11 9.82 -7.99
N LYS A 936 -15.13 10.74 -7.92
CA LYS A 936 -15.24 11.98 -7.13
C LYS A 936 -15.81 13.13 -7.95
N ILE A 937 -16.36 14.13 -7.24
CA ILE A 937 -16.84 15.38 -7.81
C ILE A 937 -15.75 15.98 -8.70
N THR A 938 -16.10 16.27 -9.94
CA THR A 938 -15.15 16.74 -10.96
C THR A 938 -15.40 18.21 -11.31
N LEU A 939 -14.37 19.03 -11.17
CA LEU A 939 -14.29 20.35 -11.78
C LEU A 939 -13.78 20.20 -13.21
N PHE A 940 -14.56 20.68 -14.17
CA PHE A 940 -14.19 20.73 -15.58
C PHE A 940 -13.69 22.13 -15.93
N TRP A 941 -12.57 22.21 -16.65
CA TRP A 941 -12.00 23.49 -17.09
C TRP A 941 -12.55 23.98 -18.41
N THR A 942 -13.03 23.06 -19.26
CA THR A 942 -13.67 23.41 -20.53
C THR A 942 -15.01 22.71 -20.69
N MET A 943 -15.84 23.27 -21.57
CA MET A 943 -17.11 22.68 -21.97
C MET A 943 -16.92 21.32 -22.66
N GLU A 944 -15.83 21.17 -23.42
CA GLU A 944 -15.44 19.90 -24.07
C GLU A 944 -15.15 18.81 -23.03
N ASP A 945 -14.35 19.13 -21.99
CA ASP A 945 -14.04 18.21 -20.89
C ASP A 945 -15.35 17.74 -20.21
N PHE A 946 -16.26 18.68 -19.97
CA PHE A 946 -17.57 18.40 -19.41
C PHE A 946 -18.36 17.44 -20.32
N GLU A 947 -18.48 17.71 -21.62
CA GLU A 947 -19.28 16.89 -22.55
C GLU A 947 -18.71 15.50 -22.78
N CYS A 948 -17.39 15.35 -22.82
CA CYS A 948 -16.71 14.08 -23.00
C CYS A 948 -16.68 13.21 -21.73
N SER A 949 -17.13 13.73 -20.59
CA SER A 949 -17.13 13.03 -19.30
C SER A 949 -18.53 12.63 -18.83
N LYS A 950 -18.57 11.58 -18.00
CA LYS A 950 -19.77 11.14 -17.28
C LYS A 950 -19.67 11.41 -15.77
N ASN A 951 -18.55 11.96 -15.29
CA ASN A 951 -18.35 12.19 -13.87
C ASN A 951 -19.34 13.23 -13.34
N VAL A 952 -19.86 13.00 -12.15
CA VAL A 952 -20.64 14.00 -11.40
C VAL A 952 -19.74 15.21 -11.13
N GLY A 953 -20.23 16.43 -11.36
CA GLY A 953 -19.37 17.61 -11.33
C GLY A 953 -19.91 18.82 -12.07
N PHE A 954 -19.07 19.82 -12.29
CA PHE A 954 -19.51 21.10 -12.85
C PHE A 954 -18.43 21.85 -13.63
N PHE A 955 -18.89 22.70 -14.55
CA PHE A 955 -18.12 23.62 -15.37
C PHE A 955 -18.59 25.05 -15.11
N LYS A 956 -17.68 25.99 -14.81
CA LYS A 956 -18.01 27.40 -14.62
C LYS A 956 -18.37 28.04 -15.97
N THR A 957 -19.57 28.61 -16.07
CA THR A 957 -20.05 29.28 -17.31
C THR A 957 -20.01 30.81 -17.22
N SER A 958 -20.14 31.35 -16.01
CA SER A 958 -19.90 32.76 -15.67
C SER A 958 -19.55 32.86 -14.18
N ASP A 959 -19.32 34.07 -13.67
CA ASP A 959 -19.02 34.28 -12.24
C ASP A 959 -20.14 33.85 -11.29
N SER A 960 -21.39 33.77 -11.78
CA SER A 960 -22.55 33.39 -10.97
C SER A 960 -23.30 32.17 -11.50
N SER A 961 -22.76 31.47 -12.51
CA SER A 961 -23.46 30.34 -13.14
C SER A 961 -22.54 29.18 -13.52
N PHE A 962 -23.06 27.96 -13.38
CA PHE A 962 -22.39 26.70 -13.65
C PHE A 962 -23.27 25.80 -14.51
N LYS A 963 -22.62 24.97 -15.33
CA LYS A 963 -23.27 23.79 -15.91
C LYS A 963 -22.90 22.60 -15.03
N VAL A 964 -23.91 21.97 -14.45
CA VAL A 964 -23.74 20.92 -13.42
C VAL A 964 -24.29 19.61 -13.95
N ARG A 965 -23.50 18.55 -13.79
CA ARG A 965 -23.97 17.16 -13.87
C ARG A 965 -24.23 16.66 -12.46
N THR A 966 -25.50 16.44 -12.14
CA THR A 966 -25.97 16.02 -10.82
C THR A 966 -25.65 14.55 -10.54
N GLU A 967 -25.86 14.13 -9.30
CA GLU A 967 -25.56 12.80 -8.77
C GLU A 967 -26.32 11.68 -9.49
N ASP A 968 -27.51 11.99 -10.02
CA ASP A 968 -28.31 11.09 -10.85
C ASP A 968 -27.91 11.10 -12.34
N GLY A 969 -26.91 11.91 -12.71
CA GLY A 969 -26.40 12.06 -14.07
C GLY A 969 -27.14 13.09 -14.94
N SER A 970 -28.17 13.78 -14.42
CA SER A 970 -28.86 14.85 -15.16
C SER A 970 -27.96 16.07 -15.36
N ILE A 971 -28.20 16.86 -16.41
CA ILE A 971 -27.43 18.08 -16.70
C ILE A 971 -28.35 19.29 -16.54
N VAL A 972 -27.94 20.22 -15.68
CA VAL A 972 -28.69 21.46 -15.39
C VAL A 972 -27.79 22.68 -15.51
N ASN A 973 -28.41 23.82 -15.83
CA ASN A 973 -27.76 25.12 -15.66
C ASN A 973 -28.13 25.63 -14.26
N TYR A 974 -27.12 25.88 -13.44
CA TYR A 974 -27.25 26.33 -12.06
C TYR A 974 -26.77 27.77 -11.95
N ASN A 975 -27.62 28.68 -11.47
CA ASN A 975 -27.19 29.98 -10.96
C ASN A 975 -27.16 29.93 -9.44
N LEU A 976 -26.30 30.71 -8.79
CA LEU A 976 -26.11 30.67 -7.32
C LEU A 976 -27.38 30.92 -6.47
N GLN A 977 -28.49 31.34 -7.08
CA GLN A 977 -29.78 31.57 -6.42
C GLN A 977 -30.80 30.43 -6.66
N ASP A 978 -30.46 29.46 -7.52
CA ASP A 978 -31.35 28.38 -7.92
C ASP A 978 -31.33 27.24 -6.89
N ASN A 979 -32.41 26.45 -6.85
CA ASN A 979 -32.53 25.27 -5.99
C ASN A 979 -32.69 23.98 -6.81
N ASN A 980 -32.02 23.90 -7.96
CA ASN A 980 -32.13 22.81 -8.93
C ASN A 980 -30.96 21.80 -8.88
N ILE A 981 -30.10 21.88 -7.86
CA ILE A 981 -29.03 20.92 -7.53
C ILE A 981 -29.10 20.57 -6.03
N SER A 982 -28.42 19.50 -5.62
CA SER A 982 -28.31 19.08 -4.22
C SER A 982 -27.63 20.15 -3.36
N ASP A 983 -27.95 20.18 -2.06
CA ASP A 983 -27.33 21.13 -1.14
C ASP A 983 -25.84 20.79 -0.91
N GLU A 984 -25.46 19.50 -0.96
CA GLU A 984 -24.07 19.04 -0.92
C GLU A 984 -23.26 19.59 -2.11
N MET A 985 -23.81 19.56 -3.32
CA MET A 985 -23.16 20.15 -4.49
C MET A 985 -23.03 21.68 -4.37
N LYS A 986 -24.05 22.37 -3.83
CA LYS A 986 -23.96 23.82 -3.56
C LYS A 986 -22.80 24.13 -2.62
N VAL A 987 -22.69 23.39 -1.51
CA VAL A 987 -21.61 23.58 -0.54
C VAL A 987 -20.23 23.39 -1.19
N MET A 988 -20.08 22.40 -2.08
CA MET A 988 -18.83 22.20 -2.82
C MET A 988 -18.50 23.37 -3.77
N ILE A 989 -19.50 23.87 -4.50
CA ILE A 989 -19.36 25.03 -5.40
C ILE A 989 -19.03 26.30 -4.60
N ASP A 990 -19.71 26.53 -3.48
CA ASP A 990 -19.49 27.67 -2.60
C ASP A 990 -18.10 27.65 -1.97
N ALA A 991 -17.64 26.47 -1.51
CA ALA A 991 -16.28 26.31 -1.02
C ALA A 991 -15.25 26.67 -2.09
N LEU A 992 -15.47 26.25 -3.35
CA LEU A 992 -14.58 26.61 -4.44
C LEU A 992 -14.54 28.11 -4.74
N ILE A 993 -15.70 28.75 -4.81
CA ILE A 993 -15.77 30.20 -5.08
C ILE A 993 -15.10 30.99 -3.96
N ASN A 994 -15.33 30.63 -2.71
CA ASN A 994 -14.92 31.43 -1.55
C ASN A 994 -13.47 31.18 -1.13
N ASP A 995 -13.00 29.94 -1.21
CA ASP A 995 -11.74 29.49 -0.59
C ASP A 995 -10.70 28.93 -1.57
N TYR A 996 -11.11 28.67 -2.83
CA TYR A 996 -10.27 28.02 -3.84
C TYR A 996 -10.50 28.60 -5.24
N SER A 997 -10.77 29.91 -5.33
CA SER A 997 -11.15 30.57 -6.60
C SER A 997 -10.06 30.46 -7.67
N TYR A 998 -8.80 30.37 -7.25
CA TYR A 998 -7.64 30.13 -8.12
C TYR A 998 -7.72 28.81 -8.92
N LEU A 999 -8.65 27.90 -8.60
CA LEU A 999 -8.94 26.70 -9.40
C LEU A 999 -9.95 26.95 -10.53
N LEU A 1000 -10.70 28.05 -10.46
CA LEU A 1000 -11.77 28.43 -11.38
C LEU A 1000 -11.33 29.45 -12.44
N ASP A 1001 -10.22 30.13 -12.20
CA ASP A 1001 -9.82 31.34 -12.94
C ASP A 1001 -9.00 31.06 -14.19
#